data_AF-A0A4U1EPR7-F1
#
_entry.id   AF-A0A4U1EPR7-F1
#
_cell.length_a   1.000
_cell.length_b   1.000
_cell.length_c   1.000
_cell.angle_alpha   90.00
_cell.angle_beta   90.00
_cell.angle_gamma   90.00
#
_symmetry.space_group_name_H-M   'P 1'
#
loop_
_entity.id
_entity.type
_entity.pdbx_description
1 polymer ?
#
loop_
_entity_poly.entity_id
_entity_poly.type
_entity_poly.pdbx_seq_one_letter_code
_entity_poly.pdbx_strand_id
1 'polypeptide(L)'
;MECLKLIASQKFTDKRIGYLGAMLLLDERQDVHLLMTNCIKNDLNHSTQYVQGLALCTLGCMGSSEMCRDLAGEVEKLLKTSNSYLRKKAALCAVHVIRKVPELMEMFLPATKNLLNEKNHGVLHTSVVLLTEMCERSPDMLAHFRKLVPQLVRILKNLIMSGYSPEHDVSGISDPFLQVRILRLLRILGRNDDDSSEAMNDILAQVATNTETSKNVGNAILYETVLTIMDIKSESGLRVLAINILGRFLLNNDKNIRYVALTSLLKTVQTDHNAVQRHRSTIVDCLKDLDVSIKRRAMELSFALVNGNNIRGMMKELLYFLDSCEPEFKADCASGIFLAAEKYAPSKRWHIDTIMRVLTTAGSYVRDDAVPNLIQLITNSVEMHAYTVQRLYKAILGDYSQQPLVQVAAWCIGEYGDLLVSGQCEEEEPIQVTEDEVLDILESVLISNMSTSVTRGYALTAIMKLSTRFTCTVNRIKKVVSIYGSSIDVELQQRAVEYNALFKKYDHMRSALLERMPVMEKVTTNGPTEIVQTNGETEPAPLETKPPPSGPQPTSQANDLLDLLGGNDITPVIPTAPTSKPASAGGELLDLLGDINLTGAPAAAPAPASVPQISQPPFLLDGLSSQPLFNDIATGIPSITAYSKNGLKIEFTFERSNTNPSVTVITIQASNSTELDMTDFVFQAAVPKTFQLQLLSPSSSIVPAFNTGTITQVIKVLNPQKQQLRMRIKLTYNHKGSAMQDLAEVNNFPPQSWQ
;
A
#
# COMPACT_ATOMS: atom_id res chain seq x y z
N MET A 1 3.75 -30.39 -20.58
CA MET A 1 4.31 -31.27 -21.64
C MET A 1 3.35 -31.51 -22.81
N GLU A 2 2.19 -32.14 -22.66
CA GLU A 2 1.39 -32.59 -23.82
C GLU A 2 0.97 -31.46 -24.79
N CYS A 3 0.61 -30.28 -24.28
CA CYS A 3 0.33 -29.10 -25.10
C CYS A 3 1.51 -28.69 -26.00
N LEU A 4 2.77 -28.91 -25.57
CA LEU A 4 3.97 -28.62 -26.35
C LEU A 4 4.11 -29.58 -27.54
N LYS A 5 3.74 -30.87 -27.37
CA LYS A 5 3.68 -31.82 -28.49
C LYS A 5 2.63 -31.41 -29.53
N LEU A 6 1.46 -30.94 -29.07
CA LEU A 6 0.40 -30.44 -29.94
C LEU A 6 0.80 -29.16 -30.68
N ILE A 7 1.54 -28.26 -30.04
CA ILE A 7 2.15 -27.09 -30.69
C ILE A 7 3.22 -27.51 -31.71
N ALA A 8 4.05 -28.51 -31.40
CA ALA A 8 5.07 -29.03 -32.32
C ALA A 8 4.50 -29.84 -33.50
N SER A 9 3.23 -30.25 -33.45
CA SER A 9 2.55 -30.94 -34.56
C SER A 9 2.46 -30.03 -35.80
N GLN A 10 2.49 -30.64 -36.99
CA GLN A 10 2.30 -29.95 -38.27
C GLN A 10 0.82 -29.67 -38.58
N LYS A 11 -0.13 -30.32 -37.90
CA LYS A 11 -1.56 -30.13 -38.16
C LYS A 11 -2.07 -28.85 -37.50
N PHE A 12 -2.80 -28.03 -38.25
CA PHE A 12 -3.40 -26.78 -37.74
C PHE A 12 -4.35 -27.00 -36.56
N THR A 13 -5.14 -28.09 -36.56
CA THR A 13 -6.05 -28.44 -35.47
C THR A 13 -5.29 -28.72 -34.17
N ASP A 14 -4.25 -29.56 -34.24
CA ASP A 14 -3.38 -29.89 -33.12
C ASP A 14 -2.71 -28.62 -32.57
N LYS A 15 -2.11 -27.79 -33.43
CA LYS A 15 -1.53 -26.49 -33.04
C LYS A 15 -2.55 -25.59 -32.35
N ARG A 16 -3.79 -25.50 -32.87
CA ARG A 16 -4.86 -24.67 -32.31
C ARG A 16 -5.26 -25.11 -30.91
N ILE A 17 -5.36 -26.42 -30.65
CA ILE A 17 -5.63 -26.96 -29.31
C ILE A 17 -4.40 -26.82 -28.40
N GLY A 18 -3.19 -27.06 -28.91
CA GLY A 18 -1.95 -26.91 -28.17
C GLY A 18 -1.71 -25.49 -27.67
N TYR A 19 -1.87 -24.48 -28.54
CA TYR A 19 -1.75 -23.07 -28.17
C TYR A 19 -2.86 -22.61 -27.21
N LEU A 20 -4.10 -23.10 -27.36
CA LEU A 20 -5.16 -22.85 -26.38
C LEU A 20 -4.82 -23.46 -25.02
N GLY A 21 -4.35 -24.71 -25.00
CA GLY A 21 -3.89 -25.38 -23.78
C GLY A 21 -2.69 -24.68 -23.13
N ALA A 22 -1.78 -24.11 -23.92
CA ALA A 22 -0.67 -23.29 -23.41
C ALA A 22 -1.18 -22.03 -22.70
N MET A 23 -2.11 -21.29 -23.30
CA MET A 23 -2.70 -20.08 -22.69
C MET A 23 -3.56 -20.35 -21.44
N LEU A 24 -3.97 -21.60 -21.18
CA LEU A 24 -4.80 -21.98 -20.04
C LEU A 24 -4.04 -22.73 -18.93
N LEU A 25 -2.95 -23.43 -19.26
CA LEU A 25 -2.26 -24.35 -18.34
C LEU A 25 -0.80 -23.97 -18.08
N LEU A 26 -0.20 -23.08 -18.87
CA LEU A 26 1.17 -22.60 -18.64
C LEU A 26 1.14 -21.19 -18.04
N ASP A 27 1.79 -21.03 -16.90
CA ASP A 27 2.04 -19.75 -16.25
C ASP A 27 3.54 -19.44 -16.20
N GLU A 28 3.92 -18.20 -15.88
CA GLU A 28 5.33 -17.76 -15.88
C GLU A 28 6.21 -18.51 -14.87
N ARG A 29 5.61 -19.25 -13.93
CA ARG A 29 6.29 -20.08 -12.92
C ARG A 29 6.75 -21.44 -13.45
N GLN A 30 6.28 -21.88 -14.62
CA GLN A 30 6.66 -23.17 -15.21
C GLN A 30 7.89 -23.02 -16.12
N ASP A 31 8.96 -23.75 -15.80
CA ASP A 31 10.21 -23.76 -16.56
C ASP A 31 10.09 -24.61 -17.85
N VAL A 32 9.29 -24.11 -18.79
CA VAL A 32 9.13 -24.65 -20.16
C VAL A 32 9.31 -23.55 -21.23
N HIS A 33 9.76 -22.36 -20.82
CA HIS A 33 9.83 -21.16 -21.65
C HIS A 33 10.70 -21.37 -22.88
N LEU A 34 11.88 -21.97 -22.76
CA LEU A 34 12.80 -22.23 -23.89
C LEU A 34 12.15 -23.08 -25.01
N LEU A 35 11.37 -24.10 -24.64
CA LEU A 35 10.66 -24.94 -25.60
C LEU A 35 9.54 -24.16 -26.29
N MET A 36 8.81 -23.32 -25.55
CA MET A 36 7.79 -22.42 -26.09
C MET A 36 8.38 -21.34 -27.00
N THR A 37 9.50 -20.72 -26.63
CA THR A 37 10.21 -19.71 -27.46
C THR A 37 10.56 -20.29 -28.82
N ASN A 38 11.18 -21.48 -28.87
CA ASN A 38 11.56 -22.13 -30.12
C ASN A 38 10.32 -22.48 -30.97
N CYS A 39 9.30 -23.09 -30.37
CA CYS A 39 8.05 -23.42 -31.07
C CYS A 39 7.36 -22.17 -31.66
N ILE A 40 7.24 -21.09 -30.88
CA ILE A 40 6.68 -19.82 -31.36
C ILE A 40 7.55 -19.21 -32.46
N LYS A 41 8.89 -19.19 -32.32
CA LYS A 41 9.79 -18.62 -33.33
C LYS A 41 9.64 -19.28 -34.70
N ASN A 42 9.46 -20.61 -34.72
CA ASN A 42 9.19 -21.36 -35.94
C ASN A 42 7.79 -21.05 -36.50
N ASP A 43 6.76 -21.01 -35.64
CA ASP A 43 5.38 -20.75 -36.07
C ASP A 43 5.11 -19.29 -36.48
N LEU A 44 5.85 -18.31 -35.95
CA LEU A 44 5.85 -16.91 -36.42
C LEU A 44 6.41 -16.79 -37.84
N ASN A 45 7.28 -17.71 -38.26
CA ASN A 45 7.85 -17.79 -39.60
C ASN A 45 7.12 -18.79 -40.52
N HIS A 46 6.02 -19.40 -40.07
CA HIS A 46 5.26 -20.39 -40.83
C HIS A 46 4.49 -19.75 -42.00
N SER A 47 4.39 -20.47 -43.13
CA SER A 47 3.75 -19.98 -44.37
C SER A 47 2.27 -19.60 -44.25
N THR A 48 1.58 -20.19 -43.26
CA THR A 48 0.13 -20.01 -43.06
C THR A 48 -0.15 -18.94 -42.00
N GLN A 49 -0.76 -17.82 -42.42
CA GLN A 49 -1.13 -16.69 -41.55
C GLN A 49 -1.92 -17.07 -40.28
N TYR A 50 -2.71 -18.14 -40.31
CA TYR A 50 -3.45 -18.60 -39.14
C TYR A 50 -2.57 -19.26 -38.07
N VAL A 51 -1.43 -19.87 -38.45
CA VAL A 51 -0.43 -20.43 -37.52
C VAL A 51 0.37 -19.31 -36.88
N GLN A 52 0.90 -18.38 -37.69
CA GLN A 52 1.54 -17.15 -37.21
C GLN A 52 0.59 -16.37 -36.27
N GLY A 53 -0.70 -16.34 -36.61
CA GLY A 53 -1.75 -15.73 -35.80
C GLY A 53 -2.13 -16.48 -34.52
N LEU A 54 -1.76 -17.76 -34.35
CA LEU A 54 -1.86 -18.48 -33.06
C LEU A 54 -0.64 -18.20 -32.18
N ALA A 55 0.56 -18.21 -32.79
CA ALA A 55 1.82 -17.88 -32.14
C ALA A 55 1.82 -16.45 -31.57
N LEU A 56 1.44 -15.44 -32.38
CA LEU A 56 1.25 -14.06 -31.93
C LEU A 56 0.17 -13.91 -30.84
N CYS A 57 -0.87 -14.73 -30.87
CA CYS A 57 -1.93 -14.69 -29.86
C CYS A 57 -1.42 -15.21 -28.52
N THR A 58 -0.70 -16.31 -28.53
CA THR A 58 -0.13 -16.93 -27.31
C THR A 58 0.94 -16.03 -26.70
N LEU A 59 1.86 -15.53 -27.53
CA LEU A 59 2.89 -14.58 -27.10
C LEU A 59 2.29 -13.30 -26.51
N GLY A 60 1.25 -12.75 -27.14
CA GLY A 60 0.52 -11.57 -26.68
C GLY A 60 -0.44 -11.77 -25.50
N CYS A 61 -0.62 -13.00 -25.01
CA CYS A 61 -1.46 -13.31 -23.86
C CYS A 61 -0.67 -13.81 -22.64
N MET A 62 0.35 -14.66 -22.84
CA MET A 62 1.11 -15.30 -21.75
C MET A 62 2.64 -15.26 -21.92
N GLY A 63 3.17 -14.55 -22.92
CA GLY A 63 4.61 -14.44 -23.12
C GLY A 63 5.34 -13.88 -21.88
N SER A 64 6.35 -14.62 -21.42
CA SER A 64 7.22 -14.18 -20.33
C SER A 64 8.16 -13.04 -20.76
N SER A 65 8.82 -12.37 -19.80
CA SER A 65 9.83 -11.35 -20.09
C SER A 65 10.97 -11.86 -20.98
N GLU A 66 11.40 -13.11 -20.78
CA GLU A 66 12.45 -13.77 -21.60
C GLU A 66 11.95 -14.07 -23.02
N MET A 67 10.77 -14.71 -23.14
CA MET A 67 10.13 -14.94 -24.44
C MET A 67 9.93 -13.64 -25.23
N CYS A 68 9.55 -12.55 -24.54
CA CYS A 68 9.42 -11.23 -25.14
C CYS A 68 10.75 -10.67 -25.67
N ARG A 69 11.87 -10.85 -24.96
CA ARG A 69 13.21 -10.46 -25.45
C ARG A 69 13.59 -11.22 -26.72
N ASP A 70 13.49 -12.55 -26.69
CA ASP A 70 13.93 -13.44 -27.78
C ASP A 70 13.13 -13.31 -29.08
N LEU A 71 11.88 -12.84 -28.97
CA LEU A 71 10.90 -12.84 -30.06
C LEU A 71 10.50 -11.43 -30.52
N ALA A 72 10.89 -10.35 -29.82
CA ALA A 72 10.51 -8.99 -30.18
C ALA A 72 10.90 -8.61 -31.61
N GLY A 73 12.08 -9.03 -32.10
CA GLY A 73 12.50 -8.81 -33.48
C GLY A 73 11.60 -9.49 -34.53
N GLU A 74 11.02 -10.65 -34.20
CA GLU A 74 10.05 -11.35 -35.06
C GLU A 74 8.69 -10.63 -35.04
N VAL A 75 8.29 -10.09 -33.89
CA VAL A 75 7.07 -9.27 -33.75
C VAL A 75 7.21 -7.94 -34.52
N GLU A 76 8.39 -7.31 -34.47
CA GLU A 76 8.70 -6.07 -35.20
C GLU A 76 8.67 -6.30 -36.73
N LYS A 77 9.28 -7.40 -37.19
CA LYS A 77 9.20 -7.87 -38.58
C LYS A 77 7.75 -8.14 -39.03
N LEU A 78 6.94 -8.79 -38.19
CA LEU A 78 5.54 -9.08 -38.49
C LEU A 78 4.64 -7.83 -38.40
N LEU A 79 5.00 -6.81 -37.62
CA LEU A 79 4.29 -5.52 -37.59
C LEU A 79 4.46 -4.74 -38.92
N LYS A 80 5.57 -4.94 -39.62
CA LYS A 80 5.83 -4.36 -40.96
C LYS A 80 5.12 -5.07 -42.11
N THR A 81 4.45 -6.21 -41.88
CA THR A 81 3.77 -6.96 -42.96
C THR A 81 2.61 -6.18 -43.60
N SER A 82 2.30 -6.45 -44.87
CA SER A 82 1.13 -5.90 -45.57
C SER A 82 -0.19 -6.53 -45.13
N ASN A 83 -0.16 -7.72 -44.52
CA ASN A 83 -1.37 -8.46 -44.13
C ASN A 83 -2.01 -7.89 -42.85
N SER A 84 -3.18 -7.25 -43.00
CA SER A 84 -3.95 -6.65 -41.91
C SER A 84 -4.38 -7.64 -40.81
N TYR A 85 -4.56 -8.94 -41.11
CA TYR A 85 -4.89 -9.97 -40.11
C TYR A 85 -3.72 -10.24 -39.15
N LEU A 86 -2.49 -10.27 -39.69
CA LEU A 86 -1.27 -10.44 -38.91
C LEU A 86 -0.89 -9.14 -38.19
N ARG A 87 -0.91 -8.01 -38.91
CA ARG A 87 -0.49 -6.71 -38.40
C ARG A 87 -1.25 -6.29 -37.13
N LYS A 88 -2.57 -6.48 -37.07
CA LYS A 88 -3.36 -6.17 -35.87
C LYS A 88 -3.02 -7.05 -34.66
N LYS A 89 -2.60 -8.31 -34.89
CA LYS A 89 -2.09 -9.20 -33.84
C LYS A 89 -0.67 -8.82 -33.42
N ALA A 90 0.20 -8.47 -34.36
CA ALA A 90 1.55 -8.02 -34.10
C ALA A 90 1.57 -6.72 -33.28
N ALA A 91 0.67 -5.78 -33.54
CA ALA A 91 0.55 -4.53 -32.78
C ALA A 91 0.18 -4.78 -31.30
N LEU A 92 -0.79 -5.67 -31.02
CA LEU A 92 -1.14 -6.04 -29.64
C LEU A 92 -0.07 -6.92 -28.98
N CYS A 93 0.65 -7.73 -29.76
CA CYS A 93 1.79 -8.49 -29.26
C CYS A 93 2.96 -7.57 -28.89
N ALA A 94 3.21 -6.51 -29.66
CA ALA A 94 4.18 -5.46 -29.33
C ALA A 94 3.78 -4.70 -28.05
N VAL A 95 2.48 -4.42 -27.84
CA VAL A 95 1.98 -3.90 -26.56
C VAL A 95 2.31 -4.83 -25.39
N HIS A 96 2.11 -6.15 -25.53
CA HIS A 96 2.47 -7.10 -24.47
C HIS A 96 3.98 -7.14 -24.20
N VAL A 97 4.80 -7.15 -25.27
CA VAL A 97 6.28 -7.05 -25.17
C VAL A 97 6.70 -5.79 -24.41
N ILE A 98 6.18 -4.62 -24.78
CA ILE A 98 6.48 -3.34 -24.11
C ILE A 98 6.00 -3.31 -22.65
N ARG A 99 4.83 -3.91 -22.36
CA ARG A 99 4.34 -4.01 -20.98
C ARG A 99 5.22 -4.87 -20.09
N LYS A 100 5.76 -5.97 -20.63
CA LYS A 100 6.65 -6.92 -19.94
C LYS A 100 8.11 -6.45 -19.87
N VAL A 101 8.61 -5.80 -20.91
CA VAL A 101 10.01 -5.39 -21.07
C VAL A 101 10.08 -4.00 -21.71
N PRO A 102 9.91 -2.92 -20.92
CA PRO A 102 9.71 -1.56 -21.46
C PRO A 102 10.86 -1.04 -22.33
N GLU A 103 12.11 -1.39 -21.99
CA GLU A 103 13.31 -0.94 -22.71
C GLU A 103 13.34 -1.33 -24.21
N LEU A 104 12.56 -2.35 -24.64
CA LEU A 104 12.46 -2.70 -26.07
C LEU A 104 11.54 -1.77 -26.87
N MET A 105 10.84 -0.80 -26.25
CA MET A 105 9.84 0.02 -26.96
C MET A 105 10.39 0.83 -28.13
N GLU A 106 11.64 1.28 -28.07
CA GLU A 106 12.27 2.07 -29.15
C GLU A 106 12.33 1.31 -30.48
N MET A 107 12.50 -0.02 -30.45
CA MET A 107 12.59 -0.84 -31.68
C MET A 107 11.30 -0.81 -32.50
N PHE A 108 10.15 -0.54 -31.87
CA PHE A 108 8.86 -0.48 -32.54
C PHE A 108 8.55 0.91 -33.12
N LEU A 109 9.27 1.97 -32.71
CA LEU A 109 9.08 3.36 -33.18
C LEU A 109 9.12 3.49 -34.71
N PRO A 110 10.06 2.87 -35.47
CA PRO A 110 10.07 2.98 -36.92
C PRO A 110 8.83 2.38 -37.58
N ALA A 111 8.26 1.31 -36.99
CA ALA A 111 7.08 0.65 -37.52
C ALA A 111 5.79 1.46 -37.31
N THR A 112 5.65 2.17 -36.17
CA THR A 112 4.40 2.89 -35.83
C THR A 112 4.04 4.00 -36.82
N LYS A 113 5.03 4.68 -37.40
CA LYS A 113 4.84 5.85 -38.29
C LYS A 113 3.90 5.58 -39.48
N ASN A 114 3.91 4.35 -40.00
CA ASN A 114 3.09 3.99 -41.16
C ASN A 114 1.68 3.50 -40.78
N LEU A 115 1.42 3.19 -39.50
CA LEU A 115 0.20 2.51 -39.07
C LEU A 115 -1.04 3.43 -39.05
N LEU A 116 -0.88 4.74 -38.79
CA LEU A 116 -1.99 5.70 -38.79
C LEU A 116 -2.52 6.06 -40.18
N ASN A 117 -1.88 5.57 -41.25
CA ASN A 117 -2.34 5.73 -42.64
C ASN A 117 -3.16 4.52 -43.13
N GLU A 118 -3.35 3.48 -42.31
CA GLU A 118 -4.01 2.25 -42.71
C GLU A 118 -5.54 2.39 -42.75
N LYS A 119 -6.17 1.97 -43.85
CA LYS A 119 -7.62 2.04 -44.04
C LYS A 119 -8.42 1.01 -43.22
N ASN A 120 -7.77 -0.05 -42.74
CA ASN A 120 -8.43 -1.09 -41.94
C ASN A 120 -8.58 -0.64 -40.48
N HIS A 121 -9.81 -0.37 -40.06
CA HIS A 121 -10.17 0.03 -38.70
C HIS A 121 -9.58 -0.88 -37.61
N GLY A 122 -9.59 -2.20 -37.84
CA GLY A 122 -9.05 -3.17 -36.89
C GLY A 122 -7.54 -3.04 -36.66
N VAL A 123 -6.76 -2.75 -37.72
CA VAL A 123 -5.34 -2.40 -37.57
C VAL A 123 -5.20 -1.06 -36.87
N LEU A 124 -5.95 -0.05 -37.32
CA LEU A 124 -5.87 1.32 -36.80
C LEU A 124 -6.15 1.38 -35.29
N HIS A 125 -7.19 0.71 -34.81
CA HIS A 125 -7.48 0.54 -33.38
C HIS A 125 -6.30 -0.08 -32.62
N THR A 126 -5.76 -1.21 -33.09
CA THR A 126 -4.61 -1.85 -32.41
C THR A 126 -3.34 -1.00 -32.44
N SER A 127 -3.20 -0.14 -33.45
CA SER A 127 -2.08 0.79 -33.60
C SER A 127 -2.23 2.00 -32.67
N VAL A 128 -3.44 2.52 -32.50
CA VAL A 128 -3.75 3.55 -31.50
C VAL A 128 -3.54 3.01 -30.08
N VAL A 129 -3.86 1.74 -29.81
CA VAL A 129 -3.53 1.08 -28.52
C VAL A 129 -2.00 0.97 -28.34
N LEU A 130 -1.24 0.59 -29.37
CA LEU A 130 0.24 0.58 -29.30
C LEU A 130 0.82 1.97 -29.01
N LEU A 131 0.35 3.00 -29.71
CA LEU A 131 0.74 4.40 -29.45
C LEU A 131 0.35 4.84 -28.04
N THR A 132 -0.84 4.47 -27.55
CA THR A 132 -1.29 4.77 -26.18
C THR A 132 -0.28 4.26 -25.15
N GLU A 133 0.15 3.01 -25.28
CA GLU A 133 1.08 2.38 -24.31
C GLU A 133 2.50 2.96 -24.43
N MET A 134 2.98 3.29 -25.63
CA MET A 134 4.28 3.96 -25.80
C MET A 134 4.27 5.37 -25.19
N CYS A 135 3.18 6.12 -25.37
CA CYS A 135 2.94 7.42 -24.75
C CYS A 135 2.81 7.35 -23.22
N GLU A 136 2.16 6.31 -22.69
CA GLU A 136 1.92 6.11 -21.26
C GLU A 136 3.18 5.60 -20.51
N ARG A 137 4.28 5.27 -21.23
CA ARG A 137 5.55 4.78 -20.66
C ARG A 137 6.72 5.77 -20.69
N SER A 138 6.89 6.58 -21.75
CA SER A 138 8.06 7.46 -21.90
C SER A 138 7.70 8.87 -22.40
N PRO A 139 8.11 9.94 -21.69
CA PRO A 139 7.84 11.32 -22.10
C PRO A 139 8.38 11.69 -23.49
N ASP A 140 9.53 11.15 -23.91
CA ASP A 140 10.14 11.42 -25.21
C ASP A 140 9.26 10.92 -26.38
N MET A 141 8.51 9.85 -26.15
CA MET A 141 7.52 9.34 -27.10
C MET A 141 6.29 10.25 -27.20
N LEU A 142 5.90 10.93 -26.11
CA LEU A 142 4.86 11.99 -26.19
C LEU A 142 5.33 13.12 -27.10
N ALA A 143 6.55 13.62 -26.91
CA ALA A 143 7.12 14.68 -27.73
C ALA A 143 7.26 14.28 -29.23
N HIS A 144 7.54 13.01 -29.51
CA HIS A 144 7.54 12.48 -30.87
C HIS A 144 6.13 12.38 -31.47
N PHE A 145 5.16 11.81 -30.74
CA PHE A 145 3.82 11.50 -31.25
C PHE A 145 2.81 12.66 -31.18
N ARG A 146 3.04 13.72 -30.38
CA ARG A 146 2.22 14.96 -30.40
C ARG A 146 2.09 15.55 -31.81
N LYS A 147 3.14 15.41 -32.63
CA LYS A 147 3.16 15.83 -34.05
C LYS A 147 2.12 15.11 -34.93
N LEU A 148 1.52 14.01 -34.45
CA LEU A 148 0.47 13.25 -35.13
C LEU A 148 -0.95 13.61 -34.63
N VAL A 149 -1.10 14.49 -33.64
CA VAL A 149 -2.41 14.95 -33.13
C VAL A 149 -3.32 15.48 -34.24
N PRO A 150 -2.88 16.36 -35.16
CA PRO A 150 -3.74 16.83 -36.26
C PRO A 150 -4.19 15.71 -37.23
N GLN A 151 -3.42 14.61 -37.34
CA GLN A 151 -3.84 13.44 -38.10
C GLN A 151 -4.89 12.61 -37.34
N LEU A 152 -4.69 12.37 -36.05
CA LEU A 152 -5.66 11.69 -35.18
C LEU A 152 -6.99 12.45 -35.14
N VAL A 153 -6.95 13.78 -35.05
CA VAL A 153 -8.13 14.67 -35.13
C VAL A 153 -8.85 14.54 -36.47
N ARG A 154 -8.13 14.50 -37.60
CA ARG A 154 -8.75 14.27 -38.93
C ARG A 154 -9.39 12.89 -39.06
N ILE A 155 -8.78 11.85 -38.48
CA ILE A 155 -9.33 10.48 -38.45
C ILE A 155 -10.62 10.46 -37.61
N LEU A 156 -10.61 11.05 -36.41
CA LEU A 156 -11.80 11.15 -35.55
C LEU A 156 -12.93 11.96 -36.21
N LYS A 157 -12.61 13.09 -36.85
CA LYS A 157 -13.57 13.91 -37.62
C LYS A 157 -14.14 13.16 -38.81
N ASN A 158 -13.35 12.29 -39.46
CA ASN A 158 -13.87 11.37 -40.48
C ASN A 158 -14.85 10.36 -39.87
N LEU A 159 -14.51 9.67 -38.76
CA LEU A 159 -15.41 8.72 -38.10
C LEU A 159 -16.75 9.34 -37.66
N ILE A 160 -16.74 10.60 -37.20
CA ILE A 160 -17.95 11.33 -36.77
C ILE A 160 -18.79 11.83 -37.97
N MET A 161 -18.15 12.18 -39.09
CA MET A 161 -18.84 12.59 -40.33
C MET A 161 -19.16 11.42 -41.27
N SER A 162 -18.63 10.24 -41.02
CA SER A 162 -18.85 9.02 -41.78
C SER A 162 -20.20 8.42 -41.41
N GLY A 163 -21.12 8.42 -42.37
CA GLY A 163 -22.40 7.73 -42.24
C GLY A 163 -22.26 6.21 -42.11
N TYR A 164 -23.41 5.54 -42.04
CA TYR A 164 -23.54 4.11 -41.79
C TYR A 164 -22.51 3.22 -42.52
N SER A 165 -21.69 2.51 -41.74
CA SER A 165 -20.71 1.53 -42.22
C SER A 165 -21.11 0.11 -41.77
N PRO A 166 -21.54 -0.79 -42.69
CA PRO A 166 -22.15 -2.07 -42.32
C PRO A 166 -21.32 -3.01 -41.42
N GLU A 167 -19.99 -2.91 -41.46
CA GLU A 167 -19.10 -3.75 -40.63
C GLU A 167 -18.76 -3.13 -39.27
N HIS A 168 -19.00 -1.82 -39.08
CA HIS A 168 -18.42 -1.04 -37.98
C HIS A 168 -19.44 -0.12 -37.25
N ASP A 169 -20.66 0.02 -37.76
CA ASP A 169 -21.76 0.69 -37.08
C ASP A 169 -22.23 -0.10 -35.84
N VAL A 170 -22.45 0.60 -34.73
CA VAL A 170 -23.17 0.06 -33.57
C VAL A 170 -24.29 1.01 -33.16
N SER A 171 -25.49 0.77 -33.69
CA SER A 171 -26.71 1.55 -33.42
C SER A 171 -26.68 2.99 -33.94
N GLY A 172 -26.18 3.20 -35.17
CA GLY A 172 -26.10 4.51 -35.81
C GLY A 172 -24.79 5.27 -35.53
N ILE A 173 -23.79 4.61 -34.95
CA ILE A 173 -22.51 5.20 -34.58
C ILE A 173 -21.36 4.38 -35.18
N SER A 174 -20.58 5.02 -36.05
CA SER A 174 -19.44 4.44 -36.78
C SER A 174 -18.21 4.23 -35.88
N ASP A 175 -17.86 2.96 -35.63
CA ASP A 175 -16.71 2.48 -34.84
C ASP A 175 -16.48 3.19 -33.49
N PRO A 176 -17.37 2.98 -32.50
CA PRO A 176 -17.25 3.59 -31.18
C PRO A 176 -15.98 3.15 -30.43
N PHE A 177 -15.46 1.95 -30.69
CA PHE A 177 -14.26 1.43 -30.04
C PHE A 177 -13.01 2.20 -30.49
N LEU A 178 -12.90 2.47 -31.80
CA LEU A 178 -11.82 3.30 -32.34
C LEU A 178 -11.95 4.75 -31.87
N GLN A 179 -13.16 5.33 -31.85
CA GLN A 179 -13.36 6.69 -31.35
C GLN A 179 -12.89 6.85 -29.89
N VAL A 180 -13.33 5.96 -28.97
CA VAL A 180 -12.90 5.96 -27.57
C VAL A 180 -11.38 5.78 -27.43
N ARG A 181 -10.74 4.96 -28.27
CA ARG A 181 -9.27 4.81 -28.25
C ARG A 181 -8.53 6.05 -28.76
N ILE A 182 -9.04 6.73 -29.78
CA ILE A 182 -8.45 7.99 -30.25
C ILE A 182 -8.61 9.07 -29.17
N LEU A 183 -9.78 9.20 -28.53
CA LEU A 183 -10.00 10.12 -27.42
C LEU A 183 -9.04 9.86 -26.24
N ARG A 184 -8.88 8.60 -25.81
CA ARG A 184 -7.90 8.24 -24.76
C ARG A 184 -6.46 8.62 -25.15
N LEU A 185 -6.06 8.42 -26.41
CA LEU A 185 -4.72 8.81 -26.88
C LEU A 185 -4.56 10.33 -26.93
N LEU A 186 -5.57 11.06 -27.42
CA LEU A 186 -5.60 12.52 -27.44
C LEU A 186 -5.47 13.10 -26.03
N ARG A 187 -6.18 12.55 -25.03
CA ARG A 187 -6.03 12.94 -23.63
C ARG A 187 -4.58 12.87 -23.15
N ILE A 188 -3.90 11.75 -23.40
CA ILE A 188 -2.52 11.54 -22.96
C ILE A 188 -1.55 12.46 -23.71
N LEU A 189 -1.79 12.72 -25.01
CA LEU A 189 -0.95 13.63 -25.80
C LEU A 189 -1.11 15.10 -25.41
N GLY A 190 -2.34 15.55 -25.13
CA GLY A 190 -2.66 16.94 -24.72
C GLY A 190 -2.37 17.28 -23.26
N ARG A 191 -2.05 16.30 -22.41
CA ARG A 191 -1.60 16.55 -21.03
C ARG A 191 -0.42 17.51 -21.01
N ASN A 192 -0.62 18.64 -20.34
CA ASN A 192 0.36 19.73 -20.19
C ASN A 192 0.90 20.31 -21.52
N ASP A 193 0.15 20.22 -22.62
CA ASP A 193 0.55 20.72 -23.94
C ASP A 193 -0.56 21.59 -24.54
N ASP A 194 -0.29 22.89 -24.64
CA ASP A 194 -1.29 23.89 -25.02
C ASP A 194 -1.56 23.82 -26.54
N ASP A 195 -0.53 23.67 -27.38
CA ASP A 195 -0.65 23.54 -28.85
C ASP A 195 -1.44 22.28 -29.26
N SER A 196 -1.14 21.11 -28.67
CA SER A 196 -1.88 19.88 -28.96
C SER A 196 -3.33 19.95 -28.46
N SER A 197 -3.55 20.60 -27.30
CA SER A 197 -4.90 20.79 -26.75
C SER A 197 -5.75 21.67 -27.67
N GLU A 198 -5.20 22.79 -28.17
CA GLU A 198 -5.90 23.66 -29.10
C GLU A 198 -6.20 22.96 -30.43
N ALA A 199 -5.24 22.19 -30.96
CA ALA A 199 -5.43 21.38 -32.17
C ALA A 199 -6.55 20.32 -32.05
N MET A 200 -7.01 19.98 -30.83
CA MET A 200 -8.12 19.05 -30.60
C MET A 200 -9.39 19.70 -30.00
N ASN A 201 -9.38 20.98 -29.61
CA ASN A 201 -10.54 21.65 -29.01
C ASN A 201 -11.78 21.66 -29.94
N ASP A 202 -11.62 21.93 -31.24
CA ASP A 202 -12.69 21.88 -32.25
C ASP A 202 -13.38 20.50 -32.31
N ILE A 203 -12.62 19.41 -32.36
CA ILE A 203 -13.19 18.07 -32.47
C ILE A 203 -13.80 17.57 -31.15
N LEU A 204 -13.25 18.00 -30.00
CA LEU A 204 -13.82 17.74 -28.69
C LEU A 204 -15.15 18.49 -28.48
N ALA A 205 -15.26 19.73 -28.99
CA ALA A 205 -16.52 20.46 -29.02
C ALA A 205 -17.53 19.78 -29.97
N GLN A 206 -17.12 19.39 -31.18
CA GLN A 206 -17.98 18.76 -32.18
C GLN A 206 -18.53 17.40 -31.71
N VAL A 207 -17.69 16.54 -31.09
CA VAL A 207 -18.16 15.25 -30.52
C VAL A 207 -18.98 15.48 -29.23
N ALA A 208 -18.61 16.54 -28.48
CA ALA A 208 -19.37 17.26 -27.45
C ALA A 208 -20.88 17.40 -27.73
N THR A 209 -21.17 17.99 -28.89
CA THR A 209 -22.52 18.43 -29.28
C THR A 209 -23.25 17.41 -30.15
N ASN A 210 -22.55 16.67 -31.00
CA ASN A 210 -23.18 15.88 -32.06
C ASN A 210 -23.44 14.41 -31.69
N THR A 211 -22.84 13.90 -30.61
CA THR A 211 -22.99 12.49 -30.23
C THR A 211 -24.37 12.20 -29.62
N GLU A 212 -25.08 11.19 -30.13
CA GLU A 212 -26.42 10.86 -29.67
C GLU A 212 -26.43 10.18 -28.30
N THR A 213 -26.99 10.84 -27.28
CA THR A 213 -27.08 10.32 -25.90
C THR A 213 -28.14 9.22 -25.68
N SER A 214 -28.87 8.79 -26.72
CA SER A 214 -30.02 7.88 -26.56
C SER A 214 -29.63 6.42 -26.31
N LYS A 215 -28.38 6.04 -26.62
CA LYS A 215 -27.82 4.69 -26.44
C LYS A 215 -26.56 4.74 -25.58
N ASN A 216 -26.26 3.63 -24.91
CA ASN A 216 -25.03 3.45 -24.13
C ASN A 216 -23.75 3.73 -24.95
N VAL A 217 -23.78 3.43 -26.26
CA VAL A 217 -22.65 3.65 -27.19
C VAL A 217 -22.23 5.12 -27.25
N GLY A 218 -23.18 6.04 -27.48
CA GLY A 218 -22.91 7.48 -27.51
C GLY A 218 -22.53 8.02 -26.14
N ASN A 219 -23.15 7.52 -25.07
CA ASN A 219 -22.78 7.88 -23.69
C ASN A 219 -21.35 7.43 -23.32
N ALA A 220 -20.87 6.31 -23.86
CA ALA A 220 -19.48 5.85 -23.66
C ALA A 220 -18.45 6.72 -24.42
N ILE A 221 -18.76 7.18 -25.64
CA ILE A 221 -17.94 8.15 -26.37
C ILE A 221 -17.90 9.48 -25.62
N LEU A 222 -19.05 9.99 -25.18
CA LEU A 222 -19.16 11.23 -24.41
C LEU A 222 -18.46 11.14 -23.05
N TYR A 223 -18.44 9.97 -22.41
CA TYR A 223 -17.67 9.74 -21.19
C TYR A 223 -16.16 9.92 -21.41
N GLU A 224 -15.57 9.22 -22.40
CA GLU A 224 -14.13 9.37 -22.67
C GLU A 224 -13.80 10.78 -23.21
N THR A 225 -14.72 11.41 -23.95
CA THR A 225 -14.64 12.84 -24.37
C THR A 225 -14.56 13.76 -23.16
N VAL A 226 -15.46 13.61 -22.18
CA VAL A 226 -15.46 14.42 -20.96
C VAL A 226 -14.17 14.18 -20.14
N LEU A 227 -13.75 12.92 -19.98
CA LEU A 227 -12.46 12.63 -19.34
C LEU A 227 -11.28 13.22 -20.11
N THR A 228 -11.38 13.38 -21.43
CA THR A 228 -10.36 14.03 -22.26
C THR A 228 -10.33 15.54 -21.99
N ILE A 229 -11.47 16.21 -22.12
CA ILE A 229 -11.62 17.65 -21.89
C ILE A 229 -11.12 18.07 -20.50
N MET A 230 -11.43 17.30 -19.46
CA MET A 230 -11.15 17.68 -18.06
C MET A 230 -9.72 17.37 -17.59
N ASP A 231 -8.92 16.66 -18.39
CA ASP A 231 -7.56 16.17 -18.05
C ASP A 231 -6.48 16.80 -18.95
N ILE A 232 -6.87 17.42 -20.06
CA ILE A 232 -6.04 18.34 -20.86
C ILE A 232 -6.29 19.80 -20.43
N LYS A 233 -5.42 20.72 -20.86
CA LYS A 233 -5.61 22.17 -20.65
C LYS A 233 -6.59 22.75 -21.69
N SER A 234 -7.84 22.34 -21.60
CA SER A 234 -8.92 22.79 -22.50
C SER A 234 -9.45 24.19 -22.15
N GLU A 235 -10.15 24.82 -23.10
CA GLU A 235 -10.88 26.08 -22.91
C GLU A 235 -11.90 25.98 -21.76
N SER A 236 -12.09 27.06 -21.01
CA SER A 236 -13.05 27.10 -19.89
C SER A 236 -14.50 26.87 -20.32
N GLY A 237 -14.89 27.34 -21.51
CA GLY A 237 -16.21 27.06 -22.10
C GLY A 237 -16.43 25.56 -22.32
N LEU A 238 -15.42 24.86 -22.84
CA LEU A 238 -15.48 23.42 -23.11
C LEU A 238 -15.54 22.58 -21.82
N ARG A 239 -14.84 22.99 -20.75
CA ARG A 239 -14.97 22.35 -19.42
C ARG A 239 -16.34 22.58 -18.78
N VAL A 240 -16.92 23.77 -18.91
CA VAL A 240 -18.29 24.03 -18.44
C VAL A 240 -19.30 23.17 -19.20
N LEU A 241 -19.13 22.99 -20.52
CA LEU A 241 -19.93 22.04 -21.30
C LEU A 241 -19.76 20.59 -20.80
N ALA A 242 -18.54 20.14 -20.56
CA ALA A 242 -18.24 18.79 -20.06
C ALA A 242 -18.88 18.52 -18.69
N ILE A 243 -18.83 19.48 -17.75
CA ILE A 243 -19.49 19.35 -16.44
C ILE A 243 -21.01 19.38 -16.56
N ASN A 244 -21.58 20.18 -17.47
CA ASN A 244 -23.02 20.15 -17.76
C ASN A 244 -23.47 18.78 -18.34
N ILE A 245 -22.62 18.10 -19.13
CA ILE A 245 -22.86 16.73 -19.59
C ILE A 245 -22.84 15.73 -18.42
N LEU A 246 -21.88 15.84 -17.49
CA LEU A 246 -21.87 15.03 -16.27
C LEU A 246 -23.09 15.28 -15.38
N GLY A 247 -23.57 16.53 -15.27
CA GLY A 247 -24.82 16.86 -14.59
C GLY A 247 -26.04 16.17 -15.23
N ARG A 248 -26.10 16.11 -16.57
CA ARG A 248 -27.14 15.35 -17.31
C ARG A 248 -27.02 13.83 -17.10
N PHE A 249 -25.80 13.31 -17.01
CA PHE A 249 -25.56 11.88 -16.73
C PHE A 249 -25.93 11.50 -15.29
N LEU A 250 -25.71 12.39 -14.32
CA LEU A 250 -26.09 12.21 -12.92
C LEU A 250 -27.62 12.19 -12.74
N LEU A 251 -28.36 12.96 -13.55
CA LEU A 251 -29.82 12.94 -13.63
C LEU A 251 -30.41 11.80 -14.49
N ASN A 252 -29.59 10.86 -14.98
CA ASN A 252 -30.07 9.74 -15.79
C ASN A 252 -30.67 8.62 -14.91
N ASN A 253 -31.76 7.99 -15.34
CA ASN A 253 -32.36 6.85 -14.64
C ASN A 253 -31.42 5.62 -14.62
N ASP A 254 -30.55 5.47 -15.62
CA ASP A 254 -29.59 4.36 -15.67
C ASP A 254 -28.49 4.50 -14.61
N LYS A 255 -28.46 3.55 -13.67
CA LYS A 255 -27.44 3.43 -12.63
C LYS A 255 -26.01 3.40 -13.19
N ASN A 256 -25.79 2.77 -14.35
CA ASN A 256 -24.46 2.71 -14.96
C ASN A 256 -23.97 4.11 -15.34
N ILE A 257 -24.84 4.92 -15.93
CA ILE A 257 -24.53 6.30 -16.34
C ILE A 257 -24.33 7.20 -15.12
N ARG A 258 -25.10 7.00 -14.04
CA ARG A 258 -24.88 7.71 -12.76
C ARG A 258 -23.55 7.32 -12.10
N TYR A 259 -23.20 6.03 -12.05
CA TYR A 259 -21.92 5.56 -11.51
C TYR A 259 -20.74 6.17 -12.28
N VAL A 260 -20.84 6.21 -13.62
CA VAL A 260 -19.88 6.86 -14.51
C VAL A 260 -19.80 8.37 -14.23
N ALA A 261 -20.93 9.06 -14.04
CA ALA A 261 -20.96 10.49 -13.73
C ALA A 261 -20.24 10.80 -12.40
N LEU A 262 -20.60 10.10 -11.32
CA LEU A 262 -19.98 10.30 -10.01
C LEU A 262 -18.48 9.97 -10.03
N THR A 263 -18.09 8.87 -10.68
CA THR A 263 -16.68 8.47 -10.87
C THR A 263 -15.89 9.48 -11.73
N SER A 264 -16.57 10.22 -12.62
CA SER A 264 -15.95 11.30 -13.39
C SER A 264 -15.72 12.53 -12.52
N LEU A 265 -16.76 13.01 -11.82
CA LEU A 265 -16.69 14.20 -10.97
C LEU A 265 -15.67 14.04 -9.82
N LEU A 266 -15.51 12.83 -9.29
CA LEU A 266 -14.50 12.49 -8.28
C LEU A 266 -13.05 12.64 -8.77
N LYS A 267 -12.81 12.52 -10.08
CA LYS A 267 -11.49 12.75 -10.72
C LYS A 267 -11.23 14.20 -11.13
N THR A 268 -12.26 15.06 -11.13
CA THR A 268 -12.16 16.45 -11.63
C THR A 268 -12.40 17.50 -10.54
N VAL A 269 -12.88 17.10 -9.37
CA VAL A 269 -13.11 17.97 -8.19
C VAL A 269 -11.83 18.66 -7.71
N GLN A 270 -10.65 18.08 -7.96
CA GLN A 270 -9.34 18.67 -7.66
C GLN A 270 -8.98 19.82 -8.62
N THR A 271 -9.49 19.80 -9.86
CA THR A 271 -9.18 20.78 -10.92
C THR A 271 -10.21 21.90 -10.96
N ASP A 272 -11.50 21.57 -11.02
CA ASP A 272 -12.59 22.51 -11.32
C ASP A 272 -13.69 22.49 -10.21
N HIS A 273 -13.26 22.46 -8.94
CA HIS A 273 -14.09 22.34 -7.73
C HIS A 273 -15.39 23.19 -7.77
N ASN A 274 -15.27 24.47 -8.12
CA ASN A 274 -16.39 25.43 -8.13
C ASN A 274 -17.50 25.09 -9.14
N ALA A 275 -17.18 24.35 -10.21
CA ALA A 275 -18.18 23.90 -11.18
C ALA A 275 -18.87 22.62 -10.70
N VAL A 276 -18.13 21.67 -10.10
CA VAL A 276 -18.71 20.46 -9.49
C VAL A 276 -19.66 20.80 -8.32
N GLN A 277 -19.34 21.82 -7.51
CA GLN A 277 -20.20 22.32 -6.42
C GLN A 277 -21.63 22.68 -6.84
N ARG A 278 -21.86 23.01 -8.13
CA ARG A 278 -23.20 23.31 -8.66
C ARG A 278 -24.14 22.10 -8.58
N HIS A 279 -23.60 20.89 -8.66
CA HIS A 279 -24.34 19.62 -8.63
C HIS A 279 -24.38 18.98 -7.23
N ARG A 280 -23.96 19.71 -6.18
CA ARG A 280 -23.86 19.18 -4.80
C ARG A 280 -25.16 18.57 -4.27
N SER A 281 -26.32 19.15 -4.58
CA SER A 281 -27.63 18.64 -4.12
C SER A 281 -27.91 17.26 -4.70
N THR A 282 -27.78 17.12 -6.02
CA THR A 282 -28.01 15.85 -6.71
C THR A 282 -26.99 14.79 -6.33
N ILE A 283 -25.76 15.18 -5.93
CA ILE A 283 -24.74 14.26 -5.37
C ILE A 283 -25.15 13.78 -3.97
N VAL A 284 -25.64 14.67 -3.09
CA VAL A 284 -26.19 14.31 -1.77
C VAL A 284 -27.41 13.41 -1.90
N ASP A 285 -28.28 13.64 -2.88
CA ASP A 285 -29.43 12.76 -3.13
C ASP A 285 -29.00 11.37 -3.64
N CYS A 286 -27.82 11.22 -4.26
CA CYS A 286 -27.26 9.91 -4.59
C CYS A 286 -26.78 9.10 -3.37
N LEU A 287 -26.59 9.71 -2.19
CA LEU A 287 -26.36 8.98 -0.93
C LEU A 287 -27.59 8.14 -0.53
N LYS A 288 -28.77 8.54 -0.99
CA LYS A 288 -30.08 7.92 -0.71
C LYS A 288 -30.43 6.83 -1.73
N ASP A 289 -29.56 6.54 -2.70
CA ASP A 289 -29.80 5.47 -3.68
C ASP A 289 -29.70 4.08 -3.03
N LEU A 290 -30.46 3.14 -3.60
CA LEU A 290 -30.47 1.74 -3.17
C LEU A 290 -29.23 0.97 -3.67
N ASP A 291 -28.44 1.56 -4.58
CA ASP A 291 -27.22 0.93 -5.11
C ASP A 291 -25.97 1.22 -4.26
N VAL A 292 -25.39 0.16 -3.72
CA VAL A 292 -24.13 0.17 -2.96
C VAL A 292 -23.00 0.88 -3.74
N SER A 293 -22.89 0.69 -5.06
CA SER A 293 -21.82 1.29 -5.87
C SER A 293 -22.02 2.79 -6.11
N ILE A 294 -23.27 3.23 -6.28
CA ILE A 294 -23.63 4.66 -6.34
C ILE A 294 -23.38 5.32 -5.00
N LYS A 295 -23.89 4.72 -3.92
CA LYS A 295 -23.76 5.18 -2.54
C LYS A 295 -22.30 5.36 -2.13
N ARG A 296 -21.44 4.40 -2.46
CA ARG A 296 -19.97 4.45 -2.25
C ARG A 296 -19.32 5.66 -2.93
N ARG A 297 -19.56 5.83 -4.24
CA ARG A 297 -19.02 6.99 -5.00
C ARG A 297 -19.61 8.32 -4.57
N ALA A 298 -20.89 8.34 -4.15
CA ALA A 298 -21.57 9.54 -3.68
C ALA A 298 -20.98 10.01 -2.34
N MET A 299 -20.66 9.07 -1.44
CA MET A 299 -19.98 9.33 -0.17
C MET A 299 -18.57 9.89 -0.40
N GLU A 300 -17.74 9.21 -1.20
CA GLU A 300 -16.38 9.65 -1.54
C GLU A 300 -16.37 11.06 -2.18
N LEU A 301 -17.27 11.31 -3.15
CA LEU A 301 -17.42 12.61 -3.80
C LEU A 301 -17.97 13.68 -2.86
N SER A 302 -18.87 13.33 -1.94
CA SER A 302 -19.39 14.27 -0.94
C SER A 302 -18.30 14.75 0.01
N PHE A 303 -17.40 13.86 0.46
CA PHE A 303 -16.23 14.24 1.25
C PHE A 303 -15.26 15.13 0.45
N ALA A 304 -14.99 14.80 -0.82
CA ALA A 304 -14.15 15.62 -1.68
C ALA A 304 -14.76 17.02 -1.98
N LEU A 305 -16.07 17.19 -1.82
CA LEU A 305 -16.77 18.46 -1.96
C LEU A 305 -16.87 19.28 -0.65
N VAL A 306 -16.36 18.80 0.49
CA VAL A 306 -16.36 19.58 1.72
C VAL A 306 -15.36 20.74 1.64
N ASN A 307 -15.80 21.92 2.06
CA ASN A 307 -14.97 23.12 2.22
C ASN A 307 -15.44 23.95 3.43
N GLY A 308 -14.64 24.92 3.88
CA GLY A 308 -14.95 25.75 5.06
C GLY A 308 -16.28 26.53 4.99
N ASN A 309 -16.85 26.73 3.79
CA ASN A 309 -18.12 27.43 3.62
C ASN A 309 -19.33 26.49 3.72
N ASN A 310 -19.21 25.23 3.27
CA ASN A 310 -20.31 24.27 3.22
C ASN A 310 -20.29 23.22 4.34
N ILE A 311 -19.17 23.08 5.07
CA ILE A 311 -18.94 22.10 6.16
C ILE A 311 -20.12 21.96 7.12
N ARG A 312 -20.69 23.05 7.65
CA ARG A 312 -21.81 23.02 8.61
C ARG A 312 -23.11 22.45 8.05
N GLY A 313 -23.30 22.48 6.73
CA GLY A 313 -24.45 21.88 6.05
C GLY A 313 -24.16 20.45 5.62
N MET A 314 -23.05 20.24 4.90
CA MET A 314 -22.60 18.94 4.41
C MET A 314 -22.46 17.92 5.54
N MET A 315 -21.91 18.33 6.68
CA MET A 315 -21.73 17.44 7.83
C MET A 315 -23.05 16.94 8.44
N LYS A 316 -24.16 17.70 8.31
CA LYS A 316 -25.48 17.23 8.79
C LYS A 316 -26.01 16.09 7.94
N GLU A 317 -25.93 16.22 6.62
CA GLU A 317 -26.31 15.16 5.68
C GLU A 317 -25.41 13.93 5.85
N LEU A 318 -24.09 14.13 6.04
CA LEU A 318 -23.12 13.04 6.25
C LEU A 318 -23.33 12.33 7.60
N LEU A 319 -23.66 13.03 8.68
CA LEU A 319 -24.01 12.42 9.97
C LEU A 319 -25.35 11.67 9.92
N TYR A 320 -26.36 12.19 9.21
CA TYR A 320 -27.62 11.49 8.96
C TYR A 320 -27.41 10.21 8.12
N PHE A 321 -26.54 10.29 7.12
CA PHE A 321 -26.11 9.15 6.31
C PHE A 321 -25.33 8.10 7.13
N LEU A 322 -24.44 8.53 8.04
CA LEU A 322 -23.73 7.63 8.97
C LEU A 322 -24.69 6.86 9.89
N ASP A 323 -25.73 7.52 10.39
CA ASP A 323 -26.76 6.92 11.24
C ASP A 323 -27.50 5.80 10.49
N SER A 324 -28.00 6.13 9.29
CA SER A 324 -28.79 5.25 8.41
C SER A 324 -27.96 4.28 7.54
N CYS A 325 -26.63 4.26 7.68
CA CYS A 325 -25.75 3.48 6.80
C CYS A 325 -25.69 1.98 7.06
N GLU A 326 -25.40 1.22 6.01
CA GLU A 326 -25.03 -0.20 6.09
C GLU A 326 -23.63 -0.36 6.72
N PRO A 327 -23.33 -1.47 7.42
CA PRO A 327 -22.07 -1.68 8.13
C PRO A 327 -20.80 -1.45 7.30
N GLU A 328 -20.79 -1.83 6.02
CA GLU A 328 -19.63 -1.67 5.12
C GLU A 328 -19.25 -0.22 4.83
N PHE A 329 -20.13 0.74 5.15
CA PHE A 329 -19.89 2.17 4.98
C PHE A 329 -19.58 2.89 6.28
N LYS A 330 -19.97 2.37 7.44
CA LYS A 330 -19.84 3.12 8.71
C LYS A 330 -18.38 3.45 9.05
N ALA A 331 -17.44 2.56 8.74
CA ALA A 331 -16.01 2.80 8.95
C ALA A 331 -15.42 3.87 8.01
N ASP A 332 -15.72 3.77 6.71
CA ASP A 332 -15.28 4.75 5.71
C ASP A 332 -15.91 6.13 5.96
N CYS A 333 -17.21 6.15 6.28
CA CYS A 333 -17.97 7.37 6.55
C CYS A 333 -17.49 8.05 7.82
N ALA A 334 -17.30 7.31 8.92
CA ALA A 334 -16.69 7.85 10.14
C ALA A 334 -15.32 8.46 9.82
N SER A 335 -14.42 7.70 9.20
CA SER A 335 -13.06 8.15 8.85
C SER A 335 -13.05 9.41 7.97
N GLY A 336 -13.95 9.49 6.98
CA GLY A 336 -14.14 10.67 6.15
C GLY A 336 -14.66 11.88 6.91
N ILE A 337 -15.55 11.68 7.89
CA ILE A 337 -16.04 12.75 8.78
C ILE A 337 -14.92 13.29 9.66
N PHE A 338 -14.10 12.43 10.27
CA PHE A 338 -12.93 12.85 11.05
C PHE A 338 -11.99 13.74 10.20
N LEU A 339 -11.56 13.26 9.03
CA LEU A 339 -10.65 14.00 8.14
C LEU A 339 -11.26 15.34 7.67
N ALA A 340 -12.56 15.35 7.33
CA ALA A 340 -13.26 16.58 6.93
C ALA A 340 -13.41 17.59 8.08
N ALA A 341 -13.63 17.12 9.31
CA ALA A 341 -13.70 17.96 10.49
C ALA A 341 -12.32 18.50 10.88
N GLU A 342 -11.28 17.67 10.90
CA GLU A 342 -9.88 18.08 11.18
C GLU A 342 -9.41 19.21 10.24
N LYS A 343 -9.80 19.15 8.97
CA LYS A 343 -9.36 20.09 7.94
C LYS A 343 -10.20 21.36 7.82
N TYR A 344 -11.50 21.32 8.18
CA TYR A 344 -12.45 22.41 7.90
C TYR A 344 -13.34 22.84 9.08
N ALA A 345 -13.07 22.39 10.32
CA ALA A 345 -13.85 22.76 11.50
C ALA A 345 -13.92 24.29 11.72
N PRO A 346 -15.13 24.90 11.78
CA PRO A 346 -15.27 26.34 12.03
C PRO A 346 -15.01 26.79 13.48
N SER A 347 -15.01 25.88 14.44
CA SER A 347 -14.63 26.13 15.84
C SER A 347 -14.26 24.83 16.57
N LYS A 348 -13.50 24.93 17.66
CA LYS A 348 -13.11 23.78 18.50
C LYS A 348 -14.33 23.04 19.05
N ARG A 349 -15.26 23.78 19.66
CA ARG A 349 -16.59 23.31 20.07
C ARG A 349 -17.28 22.47 19.00
N TRP A 350 -17.44 23.00 17.78
CA TRP A 350 -18.10 22.30 16.68
C TRP A 350 -17.35 21.03 16.23
N HIS A 351 -16.02 21.05 16.28
CA HIS A 351 -15.18 19.89 15.94
C HIS A 351 -15.41 18.74 16.94
N ILE A 352 -15.33 19.05 18.23
CA ILE A 352 -15.52 18.09 19.32
C ILE A 352 -16.96 17.56 19.31
N ASP A 353 -17.96 18.40 19.01
CA ASP A 353 -19.36 17.99 18.79
C ASP A 353 -19.52 16.98 17.65
N THR A 354 -18.91 17.27 16.50
CA THR A 354 -18.99 16.40 15.31
C THR A 354 -18.38 15.03 15.61
N ILE A 355 -17.19 15.02 16.23
CA ILE A 355 -16.52 13.77 16.60
C ILE A 355 -17.28 13.01 17.69
N MET A 356 -17.79 13.68 18.73
CA MET A 356 -18.61 13.03 19.76
C MET A 356 -19.88 12.40 19.17
N ARG A 357 -20.51 13.02 18.17
CA ARG A 357 -21.64 12.40 17.45
C ARG A 357 -21.20 11.20 16.61
N VAL A 358 -20.04 11.25 15.95
CA VAL A 358 -19.51 10.06 15.24
C VAL A 358 -19.21 8.93 16.21
N LEU A 359 -18.49 9.18 17.32
CA LEU A 359 -18.19 8.15 18.32
C LEU A 359 -19.47 7.47 18.82
N THR A 360 -20.47 8.25 19.25
CA THR A 360 -21.76 7.72 19.77
C THR A 360 -22.66 7.04 18.73
N THR A 361 -22.41 7.21 17.43
CA THR A 361 -23.27 6.68 16.33
C THR A 361 -22.59 5.56 15.53
N ALA A 362 -21.27 5.60 15.43
CA ALA A 362 -20.44 4.60 14.76
C ALA A 362 -19.86 3.57 15.76
N GLY A 363 -19.64 3.95 17.03
CA GLY A 363 -19.20 3.04 18.09
C GLY A 363 -17.97 2.22 17.72
N SER A 364 -18.16 0.92 17.48
CA SER A 364 -17.11 -0.03 17.07
C SER A 364 -16.67 0.06 15.61
N TYR A 365 -17.32 0.85 14.76
CA TYR A 365 -16.94 1.04 13.35
C TYR A 365 -15.89 2.14 13.14
N VAL A 366 -15.59 2.98 14.13
CA VAL A 366 -14.46 3.93 14.02
C VAL A 366 -13.14 3.18 14.19
N ARG A 367 -12.09 3.60 13.48
CA ARG A 367 -10.74 3.03 13.60
C ARG A 367 -10.08 3.45 14.93
N ASP A 368 -9.23 2.59 15.46
CA ASP A 368 -8.52 2.84 16.72
C ASP A 368 -7.60 4.09 16.68
N ASP A 369 -7.09 4.48 15.51
CA ASP A 369 -6.25 5.68 15.36
C ASP A 369 -7.02 7.02 15.50
N ALA A 370 -8.36 6.98 15.45
CA ALA A 370 -9.18 8.15 15.76
C ALA A 370 -9.12 8.53 17.27
N VAL A 371 -8.82 7.57 18.15
CA VAL A 371 -8.69 7.78 19.60
C VAL A 371 -7.53 8.72 19.95
N PRO A 372 -6.27 8.45 19.53
CA PRO A 372 -5.15 9.37 19.79
C PRO A 372 -5.31 10.72 19.07
N ASN A 373 -5.86 10.77 17.84
CA ASN A 373 -6.14 12.03 17.16
C ASN A 373 -7.14 12.91 17.94
N LEU A 374 -8.20 12.33 18.49
CA LEU A 374 -9.16 13.06 19.32
C LEU A 374 -8.54 13.48 20.66
N ILE A 375 -7.77 12.61 21.32
CA ILE A 375 -7.03 12.96 22.55
C ILE A 375 -6.08 14.13 22.28
N GLN A 376 -5.37 14.13 21.14
CA GLN A 376 -4.55 15.26 20.70
C GLN A 376 -5.40 16.53 20.46
N LEU A 377 -6.56 16.43 19.81
CA LEU A 377 -7.45 17.57 19.59
C LEU A 377 -7.93 18.19 20.90
N ILE A 378 -8.34 17.35 21.87
CA ILE A 378 -8.86 17.79 23.17
C ILE A 378 -7.76 18.47 23.97
N THR A 379 -6.59 17.83 24.15
CA THR A 379 -5.50 18.43 24.93
C THR A 379 -4.88 19.70 24.30
N ASN A 380 -5.12 19.94 23.00
CA ASN A 380 -4.79 21.17 22.27
C ASN A 380 -5.92 22.23 22.32
N SER A 381 -6.96 22.03 23.12
CA SER A 381 -8.15 22.90 23.21
C SER A 381 -8.49 23.12 24.68
N VAL A 382 -7.58 23.78 25.40
CA VAL A 382 -7.57 23.91 26.87
C VAL A 382 -8.86 24.54 27.40
N GLU A 383 -9.39 25.53 26.66
CA GLU A 383 -10.66 26.19 26.92
C GLU A 383 -11.87 25.25 26.87
N MET A 384 -11.76 24.10 26.18
CA MET A 384 -12.85 23.14 26.01
C MET A 384 -12.78 21.94 26.96
N HIS A 385 -11.79 21.84 27.86
CA HIS A 385 -11.58 20.63 28.67
C HIS A 385 -12.80 20.27 29.53
N ALA A 386 -13.27 21.18 30.39
CA ALA A 386 -14.42 20.95 31.27
C ALA A 386 -15.66 20.53 30.47
N TYR A 387 -15.99 21.31 29.43
CA TYR A 387 -17.09 21.02 28.51
C TYR A 387 -17.03 19.59 27.93
N THR A 388 -15.85 19.20 27.45
CA THR A 388 -15.66 17.92 26.75
C THR A 388 -15.78 16.75 27.70
N VAL A 389 -15.24 16.87 28.93
CA VAL A 389 -15.26 15.81 29.95
C VAL A 389 -16.68 15.60 30.48
N GLN A 390 -17.41 16.68 30.75
CA GLN A 390 -18.83 16.63 31.14
C GLN A 390 -19.67 15.85 30.12
N ARG A 391 -19.47 16.09 28.83
CA ARG A 391 -20.21 15.37 27.78
C ARG A 391 -19.70 13.96 27.51
N LEU A 392 -18.39 13.69 27.65
CA LEU A 392 -17.85 12.32 27.59
C LEU A 392 -18.43 11.45 28.70
N TYR A 393 -18.46 11.96 29.94
CA TYR A 393 -19.10 11.32 31.09
C TYR A 393 -20.58 11.03 30.82
N LYS A 394 -21.35 12.03 30.37
CA LYS A 394 -22.75 11.89 29.98
C LYS A 394 -22.99 10.88 28.85
N ALA A 395 -22.00 10.65 27.97
CA ALA A 395 -22.09 9.66 26.90
C ALA A 395 -21.86 8.23 27.41
N ILE A 396 -20.82 7.98 28.22
CA ILE A 396 -20.53 6.64 28.76
C ILE A 396 -21.54 6.18 29.82
N LEU A 397 -22.23 7.11 30.49
CA LEU A 397 -23.40 6.82 31.33
C LEU A 397 -24.57 6.22 30.53
N GLY A 398 -24.65 6.49 29.23
CA GLY A 398 -25.67 5.91 28.34
C GLY A 398 -25.28 4.55 27.77
N ASP A 399 -24.06 4.43 27.24
CA ASP A 399 -23.55 3.20 26.62
C ASP A 399 -22.01 3.12 26.69
N TYR A 400 -21.50 2.07 27.35
CA TYR A 400 -20.08 1.74 27.46
C TYR A 400 -19.67 0.49 26.64
N SER A 401 -20.54 -0.02 25.76
CA SER A 401 -20.15 -1.06 24.79
C SER A 401 -19.18 -0.52 23.74
N GLN A 402 -19.27 0.78 23.43
CA GLN A 402 -18.55 1.46 22.35
C GLN A 402 -17.10 1.75 22.73
N GLN A 403 -16.20 0.82 22.44
CA GLN A 403 -14.83 0.81 22.98
C GLN A 403 -14.02 2.10 22.72
N PRO A 404 -14.00 2.69 21.50
CA PRO A 404 -13.26 3.93 21.26
C PRO A 404 -13.81 5.15 22.04
N LEU A 405 -15.14 5.21 22.25
CA LEU A 405 -15.77 6.24 23.09
C LEU A 405 -15.32 6.12 24.55
N VAL A 406 -15.30 4.89 25.10
CA VAL A 406 -14.91 4.64 26.49
C VAL A 406 -13.41 4.89 26.71
N GLN A 407 -12.55 4.57 25.74
CA GLN A 407 -11.11 4.85 25.82
C GLN A 407 -10.82 6.35 25.92
N VAL A 408 -11.45 7.17 25.05
CA VAL A 408 -11.36 8.63 25.10
C VAL A 408 -11.92 9.16 26.42
N ALA A 409 -13.10 8.71 26.82
CA ALA A 409 -13.76 9.17 28.04
C ALA A 409 -12.93 8.87 29.30
N ALA A 410 -12.42 7.63 29.43
CA ALA A 410 -11.56 7.24 30.55
C ALA A 410 -10.28 8.09 30.60
N TRP A 411 -9.62 8.33 29.45
CA TRP A 411 -8.44 9.18 29.40
C TRP A 411 -8.74 10.63 29.86
N CYS A 412 -9.81 11.23 29.35
CA CYS A 412 -10.22 12.59 29.70
C CYS A 412 -10.66 12.72 31.16
N ILE A 413 -11.38 11.74 31.71
CA ILE A 413 -11.74 11.70 33.13
C ILE A 413 -10.48 11.57 34.01
N GLY A 414 -9.48 10.80 33.57
CA GLY A 414 -8.19 10.70 34.26
C GLY A 414 -7.41 12.02 34.30
N GLU A 415 -7.35 12.80 33.22
CA GLU A 415 -6.61 14.07 33.20
C GLU A 415 -7.34 15.26 33.82
N TYR A 416 -8.67 15.31 33.63
CA TYR A 416 -9.49 16.50 33.88
C TYR A 416 -10.69 16.21 34.80
N GLY A 417 -10.65 15.13 35.59
CA GLY A 417 -11.71 14.78 36.54
C GLY A 417 -11.96 15.86 37.62
N ASP A 418 -10.95 16.67 37.92
CA ASP A 418 -11.08 17.88 38.73
C ASP A 418 -12.06 18.90 38.11
N LEU A 419 -12.03 19.06 36.78
CA LEU A 419 -12.97 19.90 36.03
C LEU A 419 -14.36 19.26 35.81
N LEU A 420 -14.48 17.95 36.03
CA LEU A 420 -15.76 17.23 36.03
C LEU A 420 -16.52 17.47 37.34
N VAL A 421 -15.85 17.31 38.49
CA VAL A 421 -16.47 17.43 39.82
C VAL A 421 -16.58 18.88 40.30
N SER A 422 -15.79 19.83 39.77
CA SER A 422 -15.91 21.25 40.14
C SER A 422 -17.23 21.90 39.74
N GLY A 423 -17.99 21.30 38.80
CA GLY A 423 -19.24 21.85 38.29
C GLY A 423 -19.09 23.16 37.49
N GLN A 424 -17.87 23.53 37.09
CA GLN A 424 -17.58 24.80 36.42
C GLN A 424 -17.47 24.61 34.90
N CYS A 425 -18.52 24.94 34.17
CA CYS A 425 -18.57 24.94 32.71
C CYS A 425 -19.24 26.24 32.21
N GLU A 426 -18.51 27.06 31.44
CA GLU A 426 -19.05 28.31 30.85
C GLU A 426 -19.87 28.07 29.57
N GLU A 427 -19.76 26.89 28.95
CA GLU A 427 -20.25 26.61 27.58
C GLU A 427 -21.58 25.84 27.49
N GLU A 428 -22.01 25.18 28.57
CA GLU A 428 -23.26 24.41 28.66
C GLU A 428 -23.57 24.14 30.14
N GLU A 429 -24.86 24.04 30.50
CA GLU A 429 -25.33 23.86 31.89
C GLU A 429 -24.62 22.67 32.58
N PRO A 430 -23.91 22.90 33.70
CA PRO A 430 -23.14 21.83 34.36
C PRO A 430 -24.05 20.73 34.93
N ILE A 431 -23.82 19.48 34.53
CA ILE A 431 -24.34 18.35 35.29
C ILE A 431 -23.57 18.25 36.62
N GLN A 432 -24.31 18.11 37.72
CA GLN A 432 -23.72 17.86 39.03
C GLN A 432 -23.27 16.41 39.11
N VAL A 433 -22.01 16.17 39.47
CA VAL A 433 -21.36 14.84 39.47
C VAL A 433 -20.54 14.70 40.74
N THR A 434 -20.70 13.60 41.47
CA THR A 434 -19.91 13.31 42.69
C THR A 434 -18.64 12.49 42.37
N GLU A 435 -17.62 12.56 43.24
CA GLU A 435 -16.40 11.74 43.09
C GLU A 435 -16.73 10.23 43.02
N ASP A 436 -17.73 9.76 43.78
CA ASP A 436 -18.09 8.33 43.85
C ASP A 436 -18.77 7.82 42.59
N GLU A 437 -19.65 8.58 41.94
CA GLU A 437 -20.28 8.17 40.67
C GLU A 437 -19.24 8.03 39.53
N VAL A 438 -18.21 8.88 39.53
CA VAL A 438 -17.09 8.80 38.58
C VAL A 438 -16.27 7.52 38.81
N LEU A 439 -16.17 7.05 40.05
CA LEU A 439 -15.55 5.76 40.36
C LEU A 439 -16.48 4.59 40.04
N ASP A 440 -17.79 4.69 40.31
CA ASP A 440 -18.78 3.67 39.94
C ASP A 440 -18.74 3.36 38.44
N ILE A 441 -18.73 4.40 37.58
CA ILE A 441 -18.68 4.17 36.13
C ILE A 441 -17.35 3.53 35.69
N LEU A 442 -16.20 3.96 36.23
CA LEU A 442 -14.90 3.38 35.87
C LEU A 442 -14.70 1.96 36.43
N GLU A 443 -15.19 1.67 37.63
CA GLU A 443 -15.25 0.31 38.19
C GLU A 443 -16.15 -0.60 37.33
N SER A 444 -17.30 -0.10 36.86
CA SER A 444 -18.17 -0.87 35.94
C SER A 444 -17.51 -1.14 34.59
N VAL A 445 -16.73 -0.18 34.04
CA VAL A 445 -15.94 -0.38 32.81
C VAL A 445 -14.83 -1.41 33.04
N LEU A 446 -14.19 -1.43 34.21
CA LEU A 446 -13.19 -2.45 34.55
C LEU A 446 -13.79 -3.86 34.66
N ILE A 447 -14.97 -3.99 35.28
CA ILE A 447 -15.64 -5.28 35.52
C ILE A 447 -16.40 -5.79 34.27
N SER A 448 -16.92 -4.89 33.42
CA SER A 448 -17.75 -5.24 32.26
C SER A 448 -17.01 -6.16 31.27
N ASN A 449 -17.67 -7.25 30.87
CA ASN A 449 -17.17 -8.18 29.85
C ASN A 449 -17.05 -7.54 28.45
N MET A 450 -17.74 -6.42 28.18
CA MET A 450 -17.67 -5.72 26.89
C MET A 450 -16.34 -4.99 26.69
N SER A 451 -15.66 -4.62 27.79
CA SER A 451 -14.41 -3.87 27.74
C SER A 451 -13.26 -4.69 27.16
N THR A 452 -12.46 -4.10 26.28
CA THR A 452 -11.17 -4.68 25.86
C THR A 452 -10.12 -4.57 26.97
N SER A 453 -9.03 -5.34 26.87
CA SER A 453 -7.82 -5.19 27.69
C SER A 453 -7.34 -3.73 27.69
N VAL A 454 -7.20 -3.13 26.50
CA VAL A 454 -6.76 -1.74 26.30
C VAL A 454 -7.70 -0.76 27.02
N THR A 455 -9.02 -0.92 26.89
CA THR A 455 -10.03 -0.08 27.57
C THR A 455 -9.92 -0.18 29.09
N ARG A 456 -9.68 -1.38 29.64
CA ARG A 456 -9.38 -1.55 31.09
C ARG A 456 -8.06 -0.90 31.47
N GLY A 457 -7.04 -0.94 30.61
CA GLY A 457 -5.77 -0.25 30.81
C GLY A 457 -5.95 1.26 30.93
N TYR A 458 -6.76 1.87 30.06
CA TYR A 458 -7.17 3.28 30.16
C TYR A 458 -7.92 3.56 31.47
N ALA A 459 -8.92 2.75 31.84
CA ALA A 459 -9.70 2.94 33.06
C ALA A 459 -8.85 2.81 34.35
N LEU A 460 -7.95 1.83 34.42
CA LEU A 460 -7.06 1.63 35.57
C LEU A 460 -6.04 2.78 35.72
N THR A 461 -5.47 3.26 34.60
CA THR A 461 -4.60 4.44 34.59
C THR A 461 -5.38 5.73 34.91
N ALA A 462 -6.64 5.84 34.49
CA ALA A 462 -7.52 6.96 34.84
C ALA A 462 -7.82 7.01 36.35
N ILE A 463 -8.22 5.87 36.94
CA ILE A 463 -8.40 5.70 38.39
C ILE A 463 -7.12 6.09 39.15
N MET A 464 -5.94 5.69 38.64
CA MET A 464 -4.67 6.09 39.26
C MET A 464 -4.45 7.61 39.21
N LYS A 465 -4.72 8.29 38.09
CA LYS A 465 -4.67 9.76 38.00
C LYS A 465 -5.68 10.43 38.92
N LEU A 466 -6.92 9.93 38.98
CA LEU A 466 -7.95 10.44 39.91
C LEU A 466 -7.47 10.43 41.36
N SER A 467 -6.59 9.51 41.77
CA SER A 467 -6.01 9.52 43.13
C SER A 467 -5.17 10.75 43.48
N THR A 468 -4.83 11.58 42.49
CA THR A 468 -4.16 12.88 42.64
C THR A 468 -5.10 14.06 42.37
N ARG A 469 -6.15 13.91 41.55
CA ARG A 469 -7.15 14.98 41.28
C ARG A 469 -8.27 15.05 42.34
N PHE A 470 -8.69 13.90 42.85
CA PHE A 470 -9.73 13.75 43.88
C PHE A 470 -9.15 13.73 45.28
N THR A 471 -9.94 14.16 46.26
CA THR A 471 -9.47 14.34 47.65
C THR A 471 -10.23 13.49 48.67
N CYS A 472 -11.49 13.14 48.40
CA CYS A 472 -12.33 12.38 49.34
C CYS A 472 -12.18 10.87 49.15
N THR A 473 -12.14 10.39 47.91
CA THR A 473 -12.32 8.97 47.54
C THR A 473 -11.04 8.14 47.40
N VAL A 474 -9.85 8.70 47.68
CA VAL A 474 -8.53 8.03 47.53
C VAL A 474 -8.46 6.63 48.17
N ASN A 475 -9.11 6.41 49.32
CA ASN A 475 -9.11 5.10 49.99
C ASN A 475 -9.90 4.03 49.22
N ARG A 476 -10.94 4.43 48.47
CA ARG A 476 -11.70 3.55 47.56
C ARG A 476 -10.83 3.17 46.37
N ILE A 477 -10.22 4.15 45.71
CA ILE A 477 -9.29 3.95 44.58
C ILE A 477 -8.17 2.96 44.94
N LYS A 478 -7.55 3.13 46.11
CA LYS A 478 -6.49 2.24 46.63
C LYS A 478 -6.96 0.79 46.79
N LYS A 479 -8.22 0.56 47.16
CA LYS A 479 -8.84 -0.79 47.22
C LYS A 479 -9.06 -1.37 45.82
N VAL A 480 -9.50 -0.57 44.85
CA VAL A 480 -9.69 -1.03 43.46
C VAL A 480 -8.35 -1.44 42.83
N VAL A 481 -7.32 -0.61 42.99
CA VAL A 481 -5.97 -0.93 42.51
C VAL A 481 -5.39 -2.18 43.18
N SER A 482 -5.66 -2.42 44.47
CA SER A 482 -5.12 -3.60 45.15
C SER A 482 -5.75 -4.92 44.69
N ILE A 483 -7.04 -4.94 44.31
CA ILE A 483 -7.69 -6.17 43.79
C ILE A 483 -7.30 -6.50 42.34
N TYR A 484 -6.97 -5.50 41.51
CA TYR A 484 -6.47 -5.74 40.15
C TYR A 484 -5.01 -6.23 40.10
N GLY A 485 -4.29 -6.21 41.23
CA GLY A 485 -2.94 -6.80 41.37
C GLY A 485 -2.88 -8.33 41.21
N SER A 486 -4.03 -9.01 41.18
CA SER A 486 -4.17 -10.42 40.82
C SER A 486 -5.02 -10.63 39.55
N SER A 487 -4.99 -9.69 38.62
CA SER A 487 -5.54 -9.83 37.27
C SER A 487 -4.86 -10.98 36.50
N ILE A 488 -5.61 -11.66 35.63
CA ILE A 488 -5.07 -12.62 34.65
C ILE A 488 -4.45 -11.93 33.42
N ASP A 489 -4.80 -10.67 33.18
CA ASP A 489 -4.23 -9.83 32.13
C ASP A 489 -2.93 -9.18 32.65
N VAL A 490 -1.81 -9.49 31.99
CA VAL A 490 -0.44 -9.12 32.38
C VAL A 490 -0.26 -7.60 32.46
N GLU A 491 -0.82 -6.85 31.50
CA GLU A 491 -0.73 -5.38 31.47
C GLU A 491 -1.48 -4.76 32.65
N LEU A 492 -2.69 -5.26 32.93
CA LEU A 492 -3.48 -4.79 34.08
C LEU A 492 -2.82 -5.19 35.41
N GLN A 493 -2.25 -6.40 35.48
CA GLN A 493 -1.55 -6.88 36.68
C GLN A 493 -0.31 -6.04 36.97
N GLN A 494 0.54 -5.78 35.97
CA GLN A 494 1.74 -4.97 36.13
C GLN A 494 1.39 -3.56 36.60
N ARG A 495 0.48 -2.87 35.88
CA ARG A 495 0.00 -1.52 36.26
C ARG A 495 -0.54 -1.50 37.68
N ALA A 496 -1.38 -2.46 38.05
CA ALA A 496 -1.97 -2.52 39.39
C ALA A 496 -0.91 -2.77 40.49
N VAL A 497 0.10 -3.63 40.25
CA VAL A 497 1.19 -3.87 41.20
C VAL A 497 2.08 -2.64 41.37
N GLU A 498 2.44 -1.96 40.29
CA GLU A 498 3.22 -0.70 40.31
C GLU A 498 2.45 0.41 41.05
N TYR A 499 1.17 0.62 40.72
CA TYR A 499 0.32 1.60 41.37
C TYR A 499 0.10 1.27 42.86
N ASN A 500 -0.06 0.00 43.22
CA ASN A 500 -0.17 -0.44 44.62
C ASN A 500 1.16 -0.25 45.40
N ALA A 501 2.31 -0.40 44.74
CA ALA A 501 3.61 -0.08 45.35
C ALA A 501 3.73 1.43 45.66
N LEU A 502 3.27 2.29 44.74
CA LEU A 502 3.17 3.74 44.98
C LEU A 502 2.25 4.05 46.16
N PHE A 503 1.06 3.45 46.23
CA PHE A 503 0.12 3.56 47.36
C PHE A 503 0.58 2.88 48.68
N LYS A 504 1.73 2.21 48.73
CA LYS A 504 2.18 1.50 49.94
C LYS A 504 3.51 2.02 50.50
N LYS A 505 4.32 2.68 49.66
CA LYS A 505 5.66 3.16 50.02
C LYS A 505 5.90 4.64 49.65
N TYR A 506 5.20 5.14 48.63
CA TYR A 506 5.57 6.38 47.94
C TYR A 506 4.36 7.29 47.70
N ASP A 507 3.36 7.28 48.59
CA ASP A 507 2.11 8.05 48.44
C ASP A 507 2.35 9.55 48.25
N HIS A 508 3.47 10.09 48.76
CA HIS A 508 3.92 11.47 48.61
C HIS A 508 4.51 11.79 47.23
N MET A 509 5.02 10.79 46.50
CA MET A 509 5.54 10.98 45.15
C MET A 509 4.40 11.10 44.13
N ARG A 510 3.23 10.45 44.39
CA ARG A 510 2.10 10.33 43.45
C ARG A 510 1.70 11.65 42.80
N SER A 511 1.69 12.75 43.54
CA SER A 511 1.32 14.06 42.99
C SER A 511 2.28 14.53 41.90
N ALA A 512 3.59 14.38 42.12
CA ALA A 512 4.62 14.83 41.17
C ALA A 512 4.74 13.95 39.91
N LEU A 513 4.43 12.66 40.00
CA LEU A 513 4.52 11.71 38.87
C LEU A 513 3.21 11.48 38.11
N LEU A 514 2.08 12.00 38.61
CA LEU A 514 0.77 12.03 37.92
C LEU A 514 0.36 13.46 37.57
N GLU A 515 1.30 14.38 37.39
CA GLU A 515 1.00 15.71 36.87
C GLU A 515 0.38 15.61 35.45
N ARG A 516 -0.36 16.64 35.01
CA ARG A 516 -1.00 16.60 33.68
C ARG A 516 0.03 16.40 32.56
N MET A 517 -0.26 15.48 31.63
CA MET A 517 0.66 15.12 30.55
C MET A 517 0.98 16.32 29.63
N PRO A 518 2.23 16.48 29.15
CA PRO A 518 2.59 17.53 28.20
C PRO A 518 1.75 17.49 26.91
N VAL A 519 1.44 18.67 26.38
CA VAL A 519 0.71 18.81 25.10
C VAL A 519 1.57 18.28 23.96
N MET A 520 1.04 17.34 23.19
CA MET A 520 1.76 16.71 22.08
C MET A 520 1.77 17.58 20.82
N GLU A 521 2.97 17.87 20.34
CA GLU A 521 3.25 18.61 19.09
C GLU A 521 2.51 18.02 17.88
N LYS A 522 2.13 18.90 16.95
CA LYS A 522 1.49 18.46 15.70
C LYS A 522 2.55 17.96 14.73
N VAL A 523 2.53 16.65 14.43
CA VAL A 523 3.25 16.05 13.31
C VAL A 523 2.66 16.57 12.00
N THR A 524 3.13 17.75 11.58
CA THR A 524 2.53 18.53 10.49
C THR A 524 3.11 18.05 9.16
N THR A 525 2.60 16.92 8.65
CA THR A 525 2.98 16.35 7.34
C THR A 525 2.41 17.19 6.18
N ASN A 526 2.95 18.39 6.00
CA ASN A 526 2.66 19.27 4.86
C ASN A 526 3.51 18.88 3.65
N GLY A 527 3.14 17.78 2.99
CA GLY A 527 3.73 17.34 1.73
C GLY A 527 2.86 16.24 1.08
N PRO A 528 2.91 16.08 -0.26
CA PRO A 528 2.30 14.92 -0.89
C PRO A 528 2.99 13.63 -0.40
N THR A 529 2.27 12.53 -0.42
CA THR A 529 2.73 11.23 0.10
C THR A 529 3.87 10.64 -0.72
N GLU A 530 5.11 10.95 -0.36
CA GLU A 530 6.27 10.10 -0.66
C GLU A 530 6.53 9.14 0.51
N ILE A 531 6.72 7.87 0.19
CA ILE A 531 7.04 6.82 1.17
C ILE A 531 8.56 6.85 1.39
N VAL A 532 9.03 7.81 2.19
CA VAL A 532 10.45 7.96 2.50
C VAL A 532 10.91 6.79 3.37
N GLN A 533 11.72 5.91 2.78
CA GLN A 533 12.44 4.87 3.52
C GLN A 533 13.59 5.52 4.29
N THR A 534 13.43 5.67 5.60
CA THR A 534 14.50 6.19 6.47
C THR A 534 15.50 5.10 6.84
N ASN A 535 16.49 4.88 5.97
CA ASN A 535 17.81 4.51 6.46
C ASN A 535 18.32 5.67 7.32
N GLY A 536 18.79 5.38 8.53
CA GLY A 536 19.19 6.41 9.48
C GLY A 536 20.63 6.85 9.29
N GLU A 537 20.85 8.15 9.21
CA GLU A 537 22.03 8.86 9.72
C GLU A 537 21.66 10.36 9.82
N THR A 538 22.02 11.03 10.92
CA THR A 538 21.73 12.46 11.11
C THR A 538 22.74 13.05 12.10
N GLU A 539 23.70 13.83 11.58
CA GLU A 539 24.63 14.60 12.41
C GLU A 539 23.95 15.84 13.01
N PRO A 540 24.34 16.29 14.21
CA PRO A 540 23.80 17.50 14.84
C PRO A 540 24.46 18.78 14.29
N ALA A 541 23.74 19.56 13.50
CA ALA A 541 24.14 20.93 13.15
C ALA A 541 23.96 21.89 14.34
N PRO A 542 24.87 22.87 14.56
CA PRO A 542 24.84 23.75 15.73
C PRO A 542 23.81 24.89 15.62
N LEU A 543 23.38 25.40 16.79
CA LEU A 543 22.40 26.48 16.94
C LEU A 543 23.02 27.87 16.74
N GLU A 544 22.47 28.68 15.83
CA GLU A 544 22.77 30.12 15.76
C GLU A 544 21.92 30.93 16.77
N THR A 545 22.57 31.52 17.78
CA THR A 545 21.94 32.50 18.68
C THR A 545 22.31 33.93 18.29
N LYS A 546 21.30 34.79 18.11
CA LYS A 546 21.43 36.16 17.57
C LYS A 546 21.48 37.24 18.67
N PRO A 547 22.58 38.03 18.79
CA PRO A 547 22.67 39.14 19.75
C PRO A 547 22.33 40.53 19.14
N PRO A 548 22.04 41.55 19.98
CA PRO A 548 21.75 42.94 19.57
C PRO A 548 23.00 43.85 19.43
N PRO A 549 22.89 45.09 18.90
CA PRO A 549 24.04 45.81 18.31
C PRO A 549 24.62 47.01 19.10
N SER A 550 25.93 47.26 18.94
CA SER A 550 26.59 48.60 18.93
C SER A 550 28.08 48.47 18.52
N GLY A 551 28.71 49.55 18.01
CA GLY A 551 30.12 49.62 17.57
C GLY A 551 30.98 50.59 18.42
N PRO A 552 32.16 51.10 17.96
CA PRO A 552 32.79 51.02 16.63
C PRO A 552 34.27 50.51 16.62
N GLN A 553 34.98 50.69 15.49
CA GLN A 553 36.37 50.21 15.20
C GLN A 553 37.51 51.06 15.81
N PRO A 554 38.78 50.61 15.72
CA PRO A 554 39.68 51.10 14.64
C PRO A 554 40.61 50.02 13.99
N THR A 555 41.56 50.43 13.13
CA THR A 555 42.19 49.64 12.04
C THR A 555 43.74 49.61 12.02
N SER A 556 44.34 48.52 11.52
CA SER A 556 45.65 48.47 10.79
C SER A 556 45.83 47.08 10.15
N GLN A 557 46.17 46.79 8.87
CA GLN A 557 47.11 47.26 7.82
C GLN A 557 48.43 46.46 7.67
N ALA A 558 48.44 45.50 6.72
CA ALA A 558 49.54 45.03 5.85
C ALA A 558 48.90 44.04 4.84
N ASN A 559 48.94 44.14 3.51
CA ASN A 559 50.02 44.33 2.52
C ASN A 559 51.08 43.21 2.48
N ASP A 560 51.60 42.77 1.32
CA ASP A 560 51.14 42.76 -0.09
C ASP A 560 52.19 41.97 -0.92
N LEU A 561 51.81 41.10 -1.88
CA LEU A 561 52.73 40.53 -2.89
C LEU A 561 52.03 39.64 -3.96
N LEU A 562 51.93 40.18 -5.18
CA LEU A 562 52.01 39.56 -6.54
C LEU A 562 51.38 38.15 -6.74
N ASP A 563 50.50 37.87 -7.71
CA ASP A 563 50.29 38.43 -9.07
C ASP A 563 51.54 38.49 -9.97
N LEU A 564 51.74 37.45 -10.79
CA LEU A 564 52.67 37.48 -11.92
C LEU A 564 52.31 36.43 -13.00
N LEU A 565 51.57 36.85 -14.05
CA LEU A 565 51.28 36.12 -15.32
C LEU A 565 50.26 34.95 -15.18
N GLY A 566 49.27 34.68 -16.06
CA GLY A 566 48.93 35.19 -17.40
C GLY A 566 49.46 34.27 -18.54
N GLY A 567 48.73 33.82 -19.57
CA GLY A 567 47.29 33.87 -19.89
C GLY A 567 46.97 33.44 -21.36
N ASN A 568 45.82 32.80 -21.60
CA ASN A 568 45.14 32.49 -22.89
C ASN A 568 45.70 31.37 -23.85
N ASP A 569 44.85 31.00 -24.83
CA ASP A 569 44.74 29.72 -25.57
C ASP A 569 45.50 29.55 -26.92
N ILE A 570 45.42 28.33 -27.49
CA ILE A 570 45.25 27.92 -28.94
C ILE A 570 46.08 26.65 -29.33
N THR A 571 45.59 25.86 -30.30
CA THR A 571 46.11 24.56 -30.81
C THR A 571 46.33 24.61 -32.36
N PRO A 572 46.67 23.53 -33.12
CA PRO A 572 47.41 22.26 -32.90
C PRO A 572 48.54 22.04 -33.98
N VAL A 573 49.17 20.84 -34.07
CA VAL A 573 49.50 20.04 -35.31
C VAL A 573 50.46 18.85 -35.02
N ILE A 574 50.35 17.75 -35.78
CA ILE A 574 50.89 16.37 -35.57
C ILE A 574 51.26 15.80 -36.97
N PRO A 575 52.44 15.16 -37.27
CA PRO A 575 52.74 13.75 -36.90
C PRO A 575 54.22 13.23 -36.87
N THR A 576 54.50 12.12 -36.14
CA THR A 576 55.04 10.82 -36.65
C THR A 576 55.18 9.78 -35.52
N ALA A 577 55.33 8.49 -35.85
CA ALA A 577 55.05 7.32 -34.99
C ALA A 577 55.98 6.12 -35.36
N PRO A 578 55.88 4.89 -34.79
CA PRO A 578 55.02 4.37 -33.70
C PRO A 578 55.87 3.87 -32.49
N THR A 579 55.55 2.94 -31.57
CA THR A 579 54.52 1.89 -31.32
C THR A 579 54.53 1.60 -29.78
N SER A 580 53.61 0.91 -29.09
CA SER A 580 52.32 0.24 -29.34
C SER A 580 51.53 0.11 -28.00
N LYS A 581 50.39 -0.63 -27.99
CA LYS A 581 49.66 -1.15 -26.80
C LYS A 581 49.02 -2.50 -27.18
N PRO A 582 48.76 -3.44 -26.24
CA PRO A 582 47.50 -3.51 -25.45
C PRO A 582 47.73 -3.98 -23.98
N ALA A 583 46.75 -4.18 -23.10
CA ALA A 583 45.43 -3.54 -22.84
C ALA A 583 44.96 -3.97 -21.42
N SER A 584 43.86 -3.41 -20.92
CA SER A 584 43.22 -3.86 -19.66
C SER A 584 42.14 -4.91 -19.95
N ALA A 585 42.11 -5.99 -19.16
CA ALA A 585 40.97 -6.90 -19.02
C ALA A 585 41.03 -7.53 -17.62
N GLY A 586 39.93 -7.49 -16.87
CA GLY A 586 39.79 -8.13 -15.56
C GLY A 586 38.58 -9.07 -15.57
N GLY A 587 38.84 -10.37 -15.51
CA GLY A 587 37.83 -11.42 -15.53
C GLY A 587 38.45 -12.76 -15.12
N GLU A 588 37.60 -13.78 -15.02
CA GLU A 588 37.96 -15.19 -14.78
C GLU A 588 38.59 -15.50 -13.40
N LEU A 589 37.73 -15.92 -12.47
CA LEU A 589 38.09 -16.79 -11.34
C LEU A 589 37.05 -17.93 -11.25
N LEU A 590 36.83 -18.59 -12.40
CA LEU A 590 35.82 -19.62 -12.62
C LEU A 590 36.46 -20.86 -13.25
N ASP A 591 37.65 -21.23 -12.77
CA ASP A 591 38.37 -22.44 -13.19
C ASP A 591 39.11 -23.08 -12.00
N LEU A 592 38.45 -24.05 -11.34
CA LEU A 592 39.06 -25.00 -10.41
C LEU A 592 38.20 -26.27 -10.24
N LEU A 593 37.60 -26.76 -11.33
CA LEU A 593 36.80 -28.00 -11.35
C LEU A 593 37.05 -28.84 -12.61
N GLY A 594 38.27 -29.36 -12.71
CA GLY A 594 38.72 -30.41 -13.63
C GLY A 594 40.14 -30.84 -13.22
N ASP A 595 40.55 -32.09 -13.29
CA ASP A 595 39.91 -33.32 -13.80
C ASP A 595 40.46 -34.54 -13.01
N ILE A 596 40.32 -35.77 -13.56
CA ILE A 596 40.78 -37.08 -13.08
C ILE A 596 39.73 -37.85 -12.27
N ASN A 597 38.85 -38.58 -12.97
CA ASN A 597 38.96 -40.05 -13.00
C ASN A 597 38.10 -40.71 -14.08
N LEU A 598 38.59 -41.81 -14.68
CA LEU A 598 37.88 -42.58 -15.71
C LEU A 598 38.16 -44.11 -15.63
N THR A 599 37.12 -44.89 -15.94
CA THR A 599 37.09 -46.36 -16.21
C THR A 599 37.16 -47.36 -15.04
N GLY A 600 36.36 -48.44 -15.11
CA GLY A 600 36.44 -49.65 -14.25
C GLY A 600 35.10 -50.16 -13.66
N ALA A 601 34.75 -51.43 -13.91
CA ALA A 601 33.58 -52.16 -13.37
C ALA A 601 33.90 -53.69 -13.36
N PRO A 602 33.03 -54.67 -12.95
CA PRO A 602 31.62 -54.63 -12.50
C PRO A 602 31.25 -55.59 -11.31
N ALA A 603 29.94 -55.89 -11.14
CA ALA A 603 29.30 -56.99 -10.34
C ALA A 603 29.21 -56.82 -8.79
N ALA A 604 28.23 -57.40 -8.06
CA ALA A 604 27.12 -58.32 -8.39
C ALA A 604 25.81 -58.04 -7.58
N ALA A 605 24.76 -58.86 -7.78
CA ALA A 605 23.40 -58.78 -7.19
C ALA A 605 23.15 -59.96 -6.17
N PRO A 606 21.93 -60.32 -5.64
CA PRO A 606 20.55 -59.92 -6.00
C PRO A 606 19.56 -59.63 -4.82
N ALA A 607 18.27 -59.44 -5.15
CA ALA A 607 17.12 -59.34 -4.23
C ALA A 607 16.44 -60.71 -3.98
N PRO A 608 15.27 -60.79 -3.30
CA PRO A 608 13.99 -60.70 -4.04
C PRO A 608 12.84 -59.97 -3.29
N ALA A 609 11.62 -60.00 -3.85
CA ALA A 609 10.43 -59.29 -3.35
C ALA A 609 9.17 -60.20 -3.30
N SER A 610 8.12 -59.75 -2.61
CA SER A 610 6.73 -60.24 -2.78
C SER A 610 5.71 -59.15 -2.36
N VAL A 611 4.43 -59.31 -2.73
CA VAL A 611 3.43 -58.20 -2.79
C VAL A 611 2.13 -58.54 -1.97
N PRO A 612 0.93 -57.93 -2.11
CA PRO A 612 0.16 -57.48 -0.93
C PRO A 612 -1.18 -58.24 -0.68
N GLN A 613 -1.89 -57.91 0.42
CA GLN A 613 -3.36 -58.03 0.44
C GLN A 613 -4.07 -57.15 1.50
N ILE A 614 -5.42 -57.09 1.41
CA ILE A 614 -6.32 -56.15 2.09
C ILE A 614 -7.49 -56.91 2.74
N SER A 615 -7.85 -56.61 4.00
CA SER A 615 -9.21 -56.81 4.57
C SER A 615 -9.37 -56.20 5.98
N GLN A 616 -10.61 -55.92 6.39
CA GLN A 616 -11.04 -55.35 7.70
C GLN A 616 -12.10 -56.28 8.37
N PRO A 617 -12.65 -56.00 9.58
CA PRO A 617 -12.02 -55.62 10.87
C PRO A 617 -12.15 -56.78 11.90
N PRO A 618 -13.08 -56.94 12.90
CA PRO A 618 -14.10 -56.08 13.55
C PRO A 618 -14.05 -56.01 15.11
N PHE A 619 -15.07 -55.34 15.69
CA PHE A 619 -15.77 -55.42 17.00
C PHE A 619 -15.57 -56.66 17.95
N LEU A 620 -15.80 -56.62 19.28
CA LEU A 620 -16.34 -55.61 20.24
C LEU A 620 -16.08 -56.00 21.73
N LEU A 621 -16.18 -55.03 22.68
CA LEU A 621 -16.33 -55.18 24.16
C LEU A 621 -15.12 -55.83 24.93
N ASP A 622 -14.85 -55.61 26.21
CA ASP A 622 -15.56 -54.97 27.35
C ASP A 622 -14.54 -54.48 28.43
N GLY A 623 -14.97 -53.77 29.49
CA GLY A 623 -14.19 -53.57 30.74
C GLY A 623 -14.08 -52.13 31.28
N LEU A 624 -14.75 -51.83 32.40
CA LEU A 624 -14.82 -50.50 33.05
C LEU A 624 -13.99 -50.42 34.35
N SER A 625 -13.13 -49.39 34.53
CA SER A 625 -12.74 -48.88 35.87
C SER A 625 -12.05 -47.49 35.90
N SER A 626 -12.85 -46.43 36.14
CA SER A 626 -12.58 -45.24 36.98
C SER A 626 -11.22 -44.48 37.00
N GLN A 627 -11.29 -43.21 36.56
CA GLN A 627 -10.64 -41.98 37.07
C GLN A 627 -9.12 -41.73 36.90
N PRO A 628 -8.66 -40.44 36.88
CA PRO A 628 -9.38 -39.18 36.59
C PRO A 628 -8.83 -38.43 35.34
N LEU A 629 -9.64 -37.54 34.77
CA LEU A 629 -9.24 -36.59 33.71
C LEU A 629 -8.76 -35.27 34.34
N PHE A 630 -7.47 -34.96 34.25
CA PHE A 630 -6.93 -33.58 34.26
C PHE A 630 -5.44 -33.55 33.86
N ASN A 631 -5.13 -33.13 32.63
CA ASN A 631 -4.13 -32.10 32.34
C ASN A 631 -4.09 -31.78 30.83
N ASP A 632 -4.28 -30.51 30.49
CA ASP A 632 -3.82 -29.94 29.22
C ASP A 632 -2.33 -29.61 29.28
N ILE A 633 -1.68 -29.56 28.12
CA ILE A 633 -0.64 -28.57 27.76
C ILE A 633 -0.44 -28.62 26.24
N ALA A 634 -0.24 -27.46 25.61
CA ALA A 634 -0.26 -27.31 24.15
C ALA A 634 0.96 -27.90 23.43
N THR A 635 0.75 -28.41 22.22
CA THR A 635 1.82 -28.83 21.29
C THR A 635 2.51 -27.61 20.66
N GLY A 636 3.50 -27.04 21.36
CA GLY A 636 4.34 -25.96 20.85
C GLY A 636 5.29 -26.38 19.71
N ILE A 637 5.80 -25.42 18.96
CA ILE A 637 6.83 -25.62 17.92
C ILE A 637 8.20 -25.71 18.63
N PRO A 638 9.03 -26.74 18.36
CA PRO A 638 10.32 -26.89 19.03
C PRO A 638 11.33 -25.80 18.60
N SER A 639 12.15 -25.34 19.55
CA SER A 639 13.25 -24.41 19.27
C SER A 639 14.40 -25.09 18.51
N ILE A 640 15.26 -24.28 17.88
CA ILE A 640 16.51 -24.76 17.26
C ILE A 640 17.69 -23.86 17.66
N THR A 641 18.85 -24.47 17.93
CA THR A 641 20.11 -23.71 18.01
C THR A 641 20.54 -23.35 16.58
N ALA A 642 20.56 -22.07 16.26
CA ALA A 642 20.92 -21.51 14.95
C ALA A 642 22.43 -21.24 14.83
N TYR A 643 23.10 -20.97 15.94
CA TYR A 643 24.55 -20.76 15.99
C TYR A 643 25.12 -21.17 17.35
N SER A 644 26.33 -21.74 17.36
CA SER A 644 27.11 -21.97 18.58
C SER A 644 28.60 -22.09 18.27
N LYS A 645 29.37 -21.02 18.48
CA LYS A 645 30.85 -20.98 18.43
C LYS A 645 31.38 -19.86 19.32
N ASN A 646 32.66 -19.89 19.67
CA ASN A 646 33.36 -18.82 20.40
C ASN A 646 32.70 -18.40 21.73
N GLY A 647 31.87 -19.27 22.33
CA GLY A 647 31.05 -18.99 23.52
C GLY A 647 29.74 -18.24 23.24
N LEU A 648 29.52 -17.75 22.02
CA LEU A 648 28.24 -17.19 21.58
C LEU A 648 27.30 -18.32 21.14
N LYS A 649 26.16 -18.48 21.82
CA LYS A 649 25.05 -19.33 21.40
C LYS A 649 23.89 -18.47 20.90
N ILE A 650 23.25 -18.87 19.81
CA ILE A 650 22.01 -18.27 19.31
C ILE A 650 20.96 -19.37 19.14
N GLU A 651 19.82 -19.19 19.79
CA GLU A 651 18.65 -20.07 19.71
C GLU A 651 17.46 -19.33 19.07
N PHE A 652 16.68 -20.04 18.27
CA PHE A 652 15.44 -19.54 17.65
C PHE A 652 14.24 -20.26 18.27
N THR A 653 13.29 -19.50 18.81
CA THR A 653 11.95 -19.97 19.16
C THR A 653 10.93 -19.49 18.12
N PHE A 654 9.79 -20.18 18.00
CA PHE A 654 8.85 -20.00 16.89
C PHE A 654 7.41 -19.80 17.36
N GLU A 655 6.77 -18.76 16.85
CA GLU A 655 5.35 -18.47 17.06
C GLU A 655 4.66 -18.27 15.71
N ARG A 656 3.44 -18.80 15.56
CA ARG A 656 2.58 -18.51 14.39
C ARG A 656 1.76 -17.25 14.68
N SER A 657 1.64 -16.35 13.72
CA SER A 657 0.77 -15.19 13.89
C SER A 657 -0.71 -15.60 13.81
N ASN A 658 -1.45 -15.43 14.91
CA ASN A 658 -2.89 -15.74 14.98
C ASN A 658 -3.74 -14.95 13.98
N THR A 659 -3.24 -13.83 13.43
CA THR A 659 -3.95 -13.02 12.43
C THR A 659 -3.61 -13.40 10.99
N ASN A 660 -2.47 -14.07 10.74
CA ASN A 660 -2.00 -14.43 9.40
C ASN A 660 -1.18 -15.73 9.45
N PRO A 661 -1.75 -16.90 9.09
CA PRO A 661 -1.05 -18.19 9.18
C PRO A 661 0.14 -18.34 8.20
N SER A 662 0.30 -17.41 7.25
CA SER A 662 1.47 -17.32 6.36
C SER A 662 2.64 -16.51 6.96
N VAL A 663 2.47 -15.92 8.16
CA VAL A 663 3.52 -15.18 8.88
C VAL A 663 4.00 -15.99 10.07
N THR A 664 5.30 -16.31 10.05
CA THR A 664 6.01 -16.91 11.18
C THR A 664 6.81 -15.84 11.91
N VAL A 665 6.67 -15.80 13.22
CA VAL A 665 7.50 -14.98 14.11
C VAL A 665 8.61 -15.88 14.64
N ILE A 666 9.85 -15.43 14.51
CA ILE A 666 11.04 -16.13 14.99
C ILE A 666 11.69 -15.21 16.02
N THR A 667 11.73 -15.64 17.28
CA THR A 667 12.40 -14.88 18.34
C THR A 667 13.79 -15.46 18.53
N ILE A 668 14.79 -14.62 18.28
CA ILE A 668 16.20 -14.89 18.48
C ILE A 668 16.51 -14.68 19.97
N GLN A 669 17.23 -15.61 20.57
CA GLN A 669 17.86 -15.46 21.89
C GLN A 669 19.37 -15.69 21.75
N ALA A 670 20.17 -14.66 22.01
CA ALA A 670 21.64 -14.75 22.00
C ALA A 670 22.20 -14.73 23.42
N SER A 671 23.05 -15.70 23.77
CA SER A 671 23.73 -15.80 25.07
C SER A 671 25.23 -15.97 24.91
N ASN A 672 26.00 -15.47 25.88
CA ASN A 672 27.46 -15.46 25.88
C ASN A 672 27.97 -16.24 27.11
N SER A 673 28.60 -17.39 26.88
CA SER A 673 29.15 -18.25 27.92
C SER A 673 30.58 -17.92 28.33
N THR A 674 31.17 -16.85 27.79
CA THR A 674 32.53 -16.41 28.12
C THR A 674 32.57 -15.47 29.33
N GLU A 675 33.76 -15.22 29.84
CA GLU A 675 34.02 -14.41 31.06
C GLU A 675 33.94 -12.90 30.84
N LEU A 676 33.72 -12.45 29.60
CA LEU A 676 33.71 -11.04 29.21
C LEU A 676 32.52 -10.76 28.28
N ASP A 677 31.93 -9.59 28.42
CA ASP A 677 30.81 -9.14 27.59
C ASP A 677 31.20 -9.07 26.11
N MET A 678 30.23 -9.33 25.23
CA MET A 678 30.37 -9.09 23.79
C MET A 678 29.63 -7.79 23.45
N THR A 679 30.36 -6.72 23.11
CA THR A 679 29.77 -5.43 22.75
C THR A 679 29.50 -5.35 21.25
N ASP A 680 28.73 -4.34 20.84
CA ASP A 680 28.48 -4.01 19.43
C ASP A 680 27.87 -5.19 18.65
N PHE A 681 27.03 -5.98 19.33
CA PHE A 681 26.38 -7.15 18.76
C PHE A 681 25.34 -6.74 17.71
N VAL A 682 25.62 -7.08 16.45
CA VAL A 682 24.74 -6.88 15.31
C VAL A 682 24.45 -8.22 14.65
N PHE A 683 23.19 -8.64 14.71
CA PHE A 683 22.65 -9.78 13.96
C PHE A 683 22.01 -9.27 12.66
N GLN A 684 22.32 -9.93 11.54
CA GLN A 684 21.70 -9.69 10.23
C GLN A 684 21.25 -11.04 9.64
N ALA A 685 20.11 -11.05 8.94
CA ALA A 685 19.56 -12.25 8.30
C ALA A 685 19.09 -11.98 6.88
N ALA A 686 19.29 -12.96 6.00
CA ALA A 686 18.83 -12.97 4.61
C ALA A 686 18.13 -14.30 4.28
N VAL A 687 17.09 -14.23 3.45
CA VAL A 687 16.27 -15.35 3.00
C VAL A 687 16.11 -15.32 1.47
N PRO A 688 15.74 -16.43 0.80
CA PRO A 688 15.45 -16.43 -0.63
C PRO A 688 14.35 -15.44 -1.02
N LYS A 689 14.40 -14.92 -2.26
CA LYS A 689 13.44 -13.92 -2.80
C LYS A 689 11.96 -14.36 -2.82
N THR A 690 11.65 -15.64 -2.52
CA THR A 690 10.28 -16.15 -2.35
C THR A 690 9.67 -15.86 -0.98
N PHE A 691 10.48 -15.39 -0.02
CA PHE A 691 10.07 -14.97 1.31
C PHE A 691 10.24 -13.45 1.47
N GLN A 692 9.47 -12.84 2.36
CA GLN A 692 9.76 -11.48 2.85
C GLN A 692 10.17 -11.56 4.32
N LEU A 693 11.24 -10.86 4.69
CA LEU A 693 11.80 -10.82 6.04
C LEU A 693 11.79 -9.38 6.55
N GLN A 694 11.23 -9.19 7.75
CA GLN A 694 11.35 -7.95 8.53
C GLN A 694 12.08 -8.29 9.82
N LEU A 695 13.22 -7.63 10.04
CA LEU A 695 13.98 -7.70 11.30
C LEU A 695 13.57 -6.51 12.17
N LEU A 696 13.19 -6.75 13.42
CA LEU A 696 12.95 -5.70 14.41
C LEU A 696 14.24 -5.39 15.19
N SER A 697 14.30 -4.26 15.87
CA SER A 697 15.45 -3.86 16.70
C SER A 697 15.72 -4.90 17.81
N PRO A 698 17.00 -5.16 18.16
CA PRO A 698 17.36 -6.00 19.29
C PRO A 698 17.08 -5.29 20.63
N SER A 699 16.94 -6.06 21.71
CA SER A 699 16.73 -5.51 23.07
C SER A 699 17.97 -4.85 23.69
N SER A 700 19.16 -5.10 23.14
CA SER A 700 20.46 -4.62 23.60
C SER A 700 21.48 -4.72 22.45
N SER A 701 22.60 -3.99 22.55
CA SER A 701 23.80 -4.16 21.72
C SER A 701 24.94 -4.92 22.44
N ILE A 702 24.73 -5.34 23.68
CA ILE A 702 25.72 -6.02 24.54
C ILE A 702 25.18 -7.38 25.01
N VAL A 703 25.93 -8.47 24.78
CA VAL A 703 25.61 -9.82 25.28
C VAL A 703 26.38 -10.07 26.59
N PRO A 704 25.71 -10.13 27.76
CA PRO A 704 26.39 -10.24 29.06
C PRO A 704 27.16 -11.56 29.24
N ALA A 705 28.31 -11.48 29.92
CA ALA A 705 29.16 -12.59 30.29
C ALA A 705 28.44 -13.67 31.14
N PHE A 706 29.02 -14.87 31.20
CA PHE A 706 28.58 -16.01 32.02
C PHE A 706 27.10 -16.44 31.82
N ASN A 707 26.49 -16.09 30.69
CA ASN A 707 25.05 -16.20 30.41
C ASN A 707 24.14 -15.46 31.44
N THR A 708 24.63 -14.39 32.06
CA THR A 708 23.86 -13.60 33.04
C THR A 708 22.66 -12.86 32.44
N GLY A 709 22.60 -12.73 31.11
CA GLY A 709 21.45 -12.23 30.36
C GLY A 709 21.47 -12.73 28.92
N THR A 710 20.39 -12.45 28.17
CA THR A 710 20.28 -12.78 26.75
C THR A 710 19.78 -11.57 25.96
N ILE A 711 20.33 -11.35 24.77
CA ILE A 711 19.73 -10.39 23.82
C ILE A 711 18.57 -11.10 23.14
N THR A 712 17.42 -10.41 23.08
CA THR A 712 16.25 -10.85 22.31
C THR A 712 16.08 -9.98 21.07
N GLN A 713 15.77 -10.60 19.93
CA GLN A 713 15.47 -9.88 18.70
C GLN A 713 14.44 -10.66 17.88
N VAL A 714 13.48 -9.97 17.26
CA VAL A 714 12.34 -10.61 16.59
C VAL A 714 12.47 -10.48 15.07
N ILE A 715 12.37 -11.61 14.38
CA ILE A 715 12.22 -11.68 12.91
C ILE A 715 10.76 -12.00 12.60
N LYS A 716 10.15 -11.29 11.66
CA LYS A 716 8.89 -11.69 11.02
C LYS A 716 9.20 -12.18 9.62
N VAL A 717 8.80 -13.41 9.30
CA VAL A 717 8.99 -14.03 7.98
C VAL A 717 7.63 -14.36 7.37
N LEU A 718 7.33 -13.73 6.23
CA LEU A 718 6.16 -14.04 5.41
C LEU A 718 6.55 -15.13 4.39
N ASN A 719 5.83 -16.25 4.43
CA ASN A 719 5.99 -17.39 3.53
C ASN A 719 4.70 -17.62 2.72
N PRO A 720 4.46 -16.84 1.64
CA PRO A 720 3.22 -16.91 0.89
C PRO A 720 3.10 -18.19 0.02
N GLN A 721 4.19 -18.96 -0.12
CA GLN A 721 4.24 -20.17 -0.96
C GLN A 721 4.37 -21.48 -0.16
N LYS A 722 4.34 -21.43 1.18
CA LYS A 722 4.54 -22.58 2.09
C LYS A 722 5.79 -23.43 1.77
N GLN A 723 6.87 -22.76 1.35
CA GLN A 723 8.15 -23.42 1.04
C GLN A 723 8.99 -23.61 2.31
N GLN A 724 9.90 -24.58 2.30
CA GLN A 724 10.86 -24.78 3.40
C GLN A 724 11.75 -23.54 3.55
N LEU A 725 11.74 -22.94 4.75
CA LEU A 725 12.59 -21.80 5.06
C LEU A 725 14.08 -22.20 5.06
N ARG A 726 14.92 -21.31 4.52
CA ARG A 726 16.38 -21.32 4.61
C ARG A 726 16.83 -19.90 4.91
N MET A 727 17.81 -19.72 5.79
CA MET A 727 18.23 -18.41 6.26
C MET A 727 19.75 -18.33 6.37
N ARG A 728 20.36 -17.33 5.74
CA ARG A 728 21.76 -16.97 5.98
C ARG A 728 21.80 -15.92 7.08
N ILE A 729 22.59 -16.18 8.12
CA ILE A 729 22.82 -15.23 9.21
C ILE A 729 24.25 -14.71 9.15
N LYS A 730 24.40 -13.43 9.47
CA LYS A 730 25.69 -12.76 9.66
C LYS A 730 25.68 -12.11 11.03
N LEU A 731 26.74 -12.36 11.80
CA LEU A 731 26.94 -11.87 13.15
C LEU A 731 28.17 -10.97 13.14
N THR A 732 28.10 -9.82 13.79
CA THR A 732 29.27 -8.97 14.08
C THR A 732 29.22 -8.61 15.56
N TYR A 733 30.36 -8.72 16.26
CA TYR A 733 30.46 -8.44 17.69
C TYR A 733 31.92 -8.20 18.08
N ASN A 734 32.16 -7.35 19.07
CA ASN A 734 33.48 -7.13 19.65
C ASN A 734 33.69 -8.07 20.85
N HIS A 735 34.81 -8.81 20.86
CA HIS A 735 35.20 -9.67 21.98
C HIS A 735 36.70 -9.57 22.24
N LYS A 736 37.10 -9.42 23.51
CA LYS A 736 38.51 -9.27 23.92
C LYS A 736 39.29 -8.20 23.11
N GLY A 737 38.61 -7.10 22.76
CA GLY A 737 39.18 -6.02 21.94
C GLY A 737 39.38 -6.33 20.46
N SER A 738 38.87 -7.46 19.96
CA SER A 738 38.91 -7.86 18.55
C SER A 738 37.49 -7.87 17.95
N ALA A 739 37.33 -7.29 16.76
CA ALA A 739 36.09 -7.36 16.01
C ALA A 739 35.94 -8.73 15.34
N MET A 740 34.93 -9.50 15.76
CA MET A 740 34.57 -10.79 15.18
C MET A 740 33.45 -10.62 14.15
N GLN A 741 33.54 -11.37 13.07
CA GLN A 741 32.47 -11.45 12.06
C GLN A 741 32.29 -12.91 11.62
N ASP A 742 31.08 -13.43 11.86
CA ASP A 742 30.72 -14.82 11.60
C ASP A 742 29.56 -14.90 10.58
N LEU A 743 29.59 -15.94 9.73
CA LEU A 743 28.57 -16.24 8.73
C LEU A 743 28.14 -17.71 8.86
N ALA A 744 26.83 -17.96 8.81
CA ALA A 744 26.27 -19.31 8.88
C ALA A 744 24.97 -19.43 8.05
N GLU A 745 24.59 -20.65 7.69
CA GLU A 745 23.35 -20.96 6.97
C GLU A 745 22.50 -21.95 7.77
N VAL A 746 21.30 -21.52 8.14
CA VAL A 746 20.30 -22.27 8.93
C VAL A 746 19.30 -22.88 7.95
N ASN A 747 19.27 -24.22 7.90
CA ASN A 747 18.46 -25.01 6.96
C ASN A 747 17.54 -26.02 7.65
N ASN A 748 17.61 -26.13 8.97
CA ASN A 748 16.95 -27.13 9.83
C ASN A 748 15.69 -26.59 10.53
N PHE A 749 14.95 -25.69 9.88
CA PHE A 749 13.70 -25.14 10.41
C PHE A 749 12.61 -26.23 10.56
N PRO A 750 11.94 -26.37 11.72
CA PRO A 750 10.90 -27.37 11.94
C PRO A 750 9.78 -27.27 10.89
N PRO A 751 9.22 -28.38 10.37
CA PRO A 751 8.08 -28.34 9.44
C PRO A 751 6.91 -27.52 9.99
N GLN A 752 6.67 -27.64 11.29
CA GLN A 752 5.66 -26.91 12.06
C GLN A 752 5.90 -25.38 12.10
N SER A 753 7.06 -24.87 11.70
CA SER A 753 7.35 -23.43 11.59
C SER A 753 7.11 -22.85 10.19
N TRP A 754 6.63 -23.64 9.21
CA TRP A 754 6.40 -23.13 7.84
C TRP A 754 5.27 -23.82 7.03
N GLN A 755 4.69 -24.92 7.53
CA GLN A 755 3.57 -25.65 6.89
C GLN A 755 2.17 -25.15 7.31
#